data_AF-A0A2I1GTV8-F1
#
_entry.id   AF-A0A2I1GTV8-F1
#
_cell.length_a   1.000
_cell.length_b   1.000
_cell.length_c   1.000
_cell.angle_alpha   90.00
_cell.angle_beta   90.00
_cell.angle_gamma   90.00
#
_symmetry.space_group_name_H-M   'P 1'
#
loop_
_entity.id
_entity.type
_entity.pdbx_description
1 polymer ?
#
loop_
_entity_poly.entity_id
_entity_poly.type
_entity_poly.pdbx_seq_one_letter_code
_entity_poly.pdbx_strand_id
1 'polypeptide(L)'
;QDAKKGVIFESFPPVLHLQLKRFEYDLQRDAMVKINDRHEFPMEIDLEEFLSEDTDRTNPHKYLLHGVLVHSGDSHEGHYFVLFKPEKDGKWFKFDDDHVIPVIDKEVFEDNYGGEYPNENTITIRSAARNHERFTNAYMLVYIRESNVDEILSPVVSEDIPEHLQKRLKQERAIEDQWRKEMEERHLYLIVKIVTAEKFKVHQGFDLANFDDRQYPLSEVFTYKILKADTYGSFKEHVSRSFNIPTKQVRFWVFVNRQNKTVRPDAPISDSLTNISMEEIHAKMTSRQNEMKLYMEVADIPLSDLTWFPANHIMVFIKYFDPDKQAFEGLGHLYVQKFGNVGDITRFLREKKNFSPDTPLKIYEEVKPNMIVEMKLKSTFQQSEIQDGDIICFQKALTEKEIQEHTTSGRYWDIPHFYESLTLRIVVLFKPKLKDRDPKPEFEIVLNKKWTYDQVAGAVGTHLNTDPLKLRFTTAHSTSGTPKNVIKRTTNQTLSEMLQTAYLSPPAHVLFYEMLKISIVELETKKFIKVYWLGNTVKDEEVIELGFPKDAVVNDIIDEISKHEKVTSSSPNSRIRLFDVHHNKIQKEYTGSEPIERIQEHTTLYAEEIPQDEIHADQNDRTIQVYHFTKDPIRVHGIPFKFVIKNGETLADTKVRLRHRLGMNEKDFSKVKIAIVPGASYAKPEYLEDDDIILSEKKLSNEECLGLDHVDKTGRAGRVGGVEKAIFIRG
;
A
#
# COMPACT_ATOMS: atom_id res chain seq x y z
N GLN A 1 27.11 10.31 50.11
CA GLN A 1 26.00 9.96 51.04
C GLN A 1 25.22 8.80 50.45
N ASP A 2 24.78 7.87 51.29
CA ASP A 2 23.83 6.83 50.87
C ASP A 2 22.48 7.46 50.54
N ALA A 3 21.89 7.09 49.40
CA ALA A 3 20.59 7.59 48.96
C ALA A 3 19.64 6.42 48.66
N LYS A 4 18.38 6.55 49.10
CA LYS A 4 17.30 5.60 48.77
C LYS A 4 16.58 6.07 47.50
N LYS A 5 16.29 5.15 46.59
CA LYS A 5 15.57 5.40 45.34
C LYS A 5 14.34 4.49 45.28
N GLY A 6 13.15 5.06 45.35
CA GLY A 6 11.87 4.37 45.26
C GLY A 6 10.90 5.11 44.34
N VAL A 7 9.73 4.51 44.15
CA VAL A 7 8.56 5.12 43.51
C VAL A 7 7.43 5.04 44.53
N ILE A 8 6.69 6.13 44.70
CA ILE A 8 5.52 6.22 45.58
C ILE A 8 4.38 6.78 44.73
N PHE A 9 3.17 6.26 44.91
CA PHE A 9 2.00 6.73 44.16
C PHE A 9 1.33 7.89 44.90
N GLU A 10 0.98 8.95 44.18
CA GLU A 10 0.23 10.08 44.74
C GLU A 10 -1.28 9.85 44.62
N SER A 11 -1.73 9.17 43.57
CA SER A 11 -3.13 8.82 43.31
C SER A 11 -3.24 7.67 42.31
N PHE A 12 -4.41 7.02 42.25
CA PHE A 12 -4.75 6.02 41.24
C PHE A 12 -6.00 6.43 40.43
N PRO A 13 -6.06 6.11 39.12
CA PRO A 13 -7.18 6.48 38.26
C PRO A 13 -8.45 5.65 38.56
N PRO A 14 -9.66 6.12 38.18
CA PRO A 14 -10.89 5.36 38.36
C PRO A 14 -10.91 4.00 37.62
N VAL A 15 -10.23 3.91 36.46
CA VAL A 15 -10.02 2.66 35.73
C VAL A 15 -8.54 2.35 35.71
N LEU A 16 -8.17 1.19 36.24
CA LEU A 16 -6.80 0.74 36.37
C LEU A 16 -6.51 -0.38 35.36
N HIS A 17 -5.57 -0.11 34.46
CA HIS A 17 -5.06 -1.09 33.50
C HIS A 17 -3.72 -1.64 33.99
N LEU A 18 -3.66 -2.94 34.26
CA LEU A 18 -2.46 -3.63 34.73
C LEU A 18 -1.98 -4.64 33.69
N GLN A 19 -0.89 -4.33 32.99
CA GLN A 19 -0.23 -5.26 32.07
C GLN A 19 0.78 -6.14 32.83
N LEU A 20 0.63 -7.46 32.73
CA LEU A 20 1.37 -8.45 33.52
C LEU A 20 2.76 -8.80 32.96
N LYS A 21 3.25 -8.08 31.94
CA LYS A 21 4.55 -8.32 31.29
C LYS A 21 4.83 -9.78 30.92
N ARG A 22 3.82 -10.47 30.42
CA ARG A 22 3.93 -11.87 29.97
C ARG A 22 4.87 -12.07 28.77
N PHE A 23 5.29 -11.01 28.10
CA PHE A 23 6.18 -11.09 26.93
C PHE A 23 7.43 -10.26 27.17
N GLU A 24 8.59 -10.90 27.04
CA GLU A 24 9.89 -10.26 27.21
C GLU A 24 10.88 -10.72 26.13
N TYR A 25 11.90 -9.89 25.88
CA TYR A 25 12.96 -10.24 24.94
C TYR A 25 14.05 -11.04 25.65
N ASP A 26 14.25 -12.28 25.23
CA ASP A 26 15.35 -13.11 25.72
C ASP A 26 16.59 -12.87 24.87
N LEU A 27 17.56 -12.13 25.45
CA LEU A 27 18.85 -11.82 24.84
C LEU A 27 19.69 -13.06 24.50
N GLN A 28 19.51 -14.18 25.19
CA GLN A 28 20.27 -15.42 24.92
C GLN A 28 19.70 -16.17 23.72
N ARG A 29 18.38 -16.09 23.51
CA ARG A 29 17.66 -16.75 22.41
C ARG A 29 17.46 -15.85 21.20
N ASP A 30 17.80 -14.57 21.33
CA ASP A 30 17.58 -13.52 20.32
C ASP A 30 16.12 -13.50 19.81
N ALA A 31 15.17 -13.69 20.73
CA ALA A 31 13.76 -13.86 20.41
C ALA A 31 12.84 -13.37 21.54
N MET A 32 11.62 -12.99 21.17
CA MET A 32 10.55 -12.74 22.15
C MET A 32 10.10 -14.06 22.76
N VAL A 33 10.00 -14.10 24.09
CA VAL A 33 9.52 -15.26 24.85
C VAL A 33 8.29 -14.87 25.67
N LYS A 34 7.40 -15.84 25.87
CA LYS A 34 6.24 -15.71 26.75
C LYS A 34 6.52 -16.37 28.09
N ILE A 35 6.27 -15.66 29.19
CA ILE A 35 6.42 -16.14 30.57
C ILE A 35 5.10 -16.77 31.00
N ASN A 36 5.06 -18.07 31.28
CA ASN A 36 3.83 -18.77 31.67
C ASN A 36 3.72 -19.03 33.19
N ASP A 37 4.61 -18.46 34.00
CA ASP A 37 4.63 -18.63 35.46
C ASP A 37 3.29 -18.34 36.12
N ARG A 38 2.99 -19.02 37.23
CA ARG A 38 1.73 -18.78 37.95
C ARG A 38 1.73 -17.39 38.58
N HIS A 39 0.75 -16.55 38.21
CA HIS A 39 0.54 -15.22 38.77
C HIS A 39 -0.93 -15.07 39.15
N GLU A 40 -1.18 -14.96 40.45
CA GLU A 40 -2.53 -14.77 40.99
C GLU A 40 -2.95 -13.30 40.92
N PHE A 41 -4.25 -13.07 40.76
CA PHE A 41 -4.86 -11.75 40.83
C PHE A 41 -6.22 -11.86 41.56
N PRO A 42 -6.51 -10.97 42.53
CA PRO A 42 -7.71 -11.08 43.33
C PRO A 42 -8.94 -10.49 42.63
N MET A 43 -10.15 -10.84 43.12
CA MET A 43 -11.40 -10.18 42.71
C MET A 43 -11.44 -8.70 43.14
N GLU A 44 -10.88 -8.41 44.32
CA GLU A 44 -10.83 -7.07 44.92
C GLU A 44 -9.40 -6.77 45.33
N ILE A 45 -8.91 -5.58 45.03
CA ILE A 45 -7.57 -5.13 45.42
C ILE A 45 -7.66 -3.78 46.13
N ASP A 46 -7.05 -3.71 47.30
CA ASP A 46 -6.89 -2.46 48.05
C ASP A 46 -5.50 -1.90 47.77
N LEU A 47 -5.44 -0.74 47.12
CA LEU A 47 -4.17 -0.09 46.76
C LEU A 47 -3.82 1.07 47.69
N GLU A 48 -4.58 1.28 48.76
CA GLU A 48 -4.37 2.40 49.68
C GLU A 48 -3.00 2.36 50.36
N GLU A 49 -2.45 1.17 50.62
CA GLU A 49 -1.13 1.01 51.25
C GLU A 49 0.04 1.51 50.37
N PHE A 50 -0.16 1.63 49.06
CA PHE A 50 0.88 2.06 48.12
C PHE A 50 0.89 3.58 47.88
N LEU A 51 -0.06 4.32 48.49
CA LEU A 51 -0.13 5.78 48.39
C LEU A 51 0.82 6.46 49.36
N SER A 52 1.24 7.68 49.01
CA SER A 52 2.00 8.54 49.94
C SER A 52 1.23 8.80 51.23
N GLU A 53 1.97 8.91 52.34
CA GLU A 53 1.39 9.19 53.68
C GLU A 53 0.60 10.52 53.70
N ASP A 54 1.00 11.48 52.87
CA ASP A 54 0.38 12.81 52.75
C ASP A 54 -0.86 12.85 51.83
N THR A 55 -1.27 11.73 51.24
CA THR A 55 -2.43 11.67 50.34
C THR A 55 -3.75 11.73 51.10
N ASP A 56 -4.73 12.44 50.55
CA ASP A 56 -6.10 12.45 51.03
C ASP A 56 -6.75 11.06 50.92
N ARG A 57 -7.04 10.45 52.07
CA ARG A 57 -7.65 9.11 52.22
C ARG A 57 -9.15 9.15 52.44
N THR A 58 -9.80 10.30 52.21
CA THR A 58 -11.26 10.43 52.35
C THR A 58 -12.03 9.51 51.39
N ASN A 59 -11.46 9.20 50.22
CA ASN A 59 -11.99 8.23 49.26
C ASN A 59 -11.16 6.94 49.27
N PRO A 60 -11.75 5.77 49.60
CA PRO A 60 -11.06 4.48 49.56
C PRO A 60 -10.48 4.19 48.18
N HIS A 61 -9.29 3.59 48.13
CA HIS A 61 -8.65 3.16 46.88
C HIS A 61 -8.80 1.64 46.67
N LYS A 62 -10.03 1.18 46.89
CA LYS A 62 -10.46 -0.20 46.62
C LYS A 62 -10.94 -0.34 45.19
N TYR A 63 -10.54 -1.43 44.56
CA TYR A 63 -10.73 -1.71 43.15
C TYR A 63 -11.35 -3.08 42.96
N LEU A 64 -12.35 -3.15 42.09
CA LEU A 64 -13.06 -4.37 41.71
C LEU A 64 -12.57 -4.83 40.34
N LEU A 65 -12.27 -6.12 40.19
CA LEU A 65 -11.87 -6.71 38.92
C LEU A 65 -13.05 -6.64 37.94
N HIS A 66 -12.80 -6.02 36.78
CA HIS A 66 -13.79 -5.83 35.73
C HIS A 66 -13.50 -6.70 34.51
N GLY A 67 -12.22 -6.85 34.13
CA GLY A 67 -11.81 -7.56 32.92
C GLY A 67 -10.48 -8.30 33.05
N VAL A 68 -10.40 -9.46 32.41
CA VAL A 68 -9.21 -10.30 32.31
C VAL A 68 -8.97 -10.62 30.84
N LEU A 69 -7.92 -10.06 30.26
CA LEU A 69 -7.51 -10.32 28.88
C LEU A 69 -6.52 -11.48 28.87
N VAL A 70 -6.84 -12.49 28.07
CA VAL A 70 -6.16 -13.78 28.07
C VAL A 70 -5.52 -14.04 26.72
N HIS A 71 -4.32 -14.61 26.76
CA HIS A 71 -3.62 -15.09 25.59
C HIS A 71 -3.32 -16.58 25.72
N SER A 72 -3.77 -17.36 24.74
CA SER A 72 -3.52 -18.79 24.62
C SER A 72 -2.57 -19.07 23.46
N GLY A 73 -1.32 -19.47 23.75
CA GLY A 73 -0.29 -19.68 22.73
C GLY A 73 1.07 -19.15 23.16
N ASP A 74 1.98 -19.01 22.20
CA ASP A 74 3.36 -18.56 22.40
C ASP A 74 3.59 -17.10 21.95
N SER A 75 4.84 -16.68 21.74
CA SER A 75 5.15 -15.30 21.32
C SER A 75 4.90 -15.01 19.84
N HIS A 76 4.74 -16.04 19.01
CA HIS A 76 4.60 -15.92 17.55
C HIS A 76 3.16 -16.21 17.09
N GLU A 77 2.49 -17.17 17.72
CA GLU A 77 1.15 -17.61 17.39
C GLU A 77 0.32 -17.83 18.66
N GLY A 78 -0.91 -17.33 18.64
CA GLY A 78 -1.86 -17.59 19.70
C GLY A 78 -3.20 -16.90 19.49
N HIS A 79 -4.10 -17.23 20.40
CA HIS A 79 -5.49 -16.79 20.38
C HIS A 79 -5.78 -15.85 21.55
N TYR A 80 -6.55 -14.80 21.27
CA TYR A 80 -6.89 -13.77 22.24
C TYR A 80 -8.37 -13.83 22.54
N PHE A 81 -8.72 -13.86 23.82
CA PHE A 81 -10.09 -13.72 24.26
C PHE A 81 -10.12 -12.92 25.56
N VAL A 82 -11.29 -12.41 25.92
CA VAL A 82 -11.45 -11.61 27.12
C VAL A 82 -12.58 -12.13 27.98
N LEU A 83 -12.35 -12.10 29.29
CA LEU A 83 -13.36 -12.40 30.30
C LEU A 83 -13.75 -11.06 30.90
N PHE A 84 -15.01 -10.68 30.76
CA PHE A 84 -15.52 -9.41 31.30
C PHE A 84 -16.70 -9.65 32.22
N LYS A 85 -16.83 -8.78 33.22
CA LYS A 85 -18.00 -8.65 34.07
C LYS A 85 -18.69 -7.32 33.74
N PRO A 86 -19.68 -7.30 32.82
CA PRO A 86 -20.25 -6.04 32.30
C PRO A 86 -20.98 -5.21 33.36
N GLU A 87 -21.56 -5.87 34.36
CA GLU A 87 -22.31 -5.25 35.45
C GLU A 87 -21.59 -5.47 36.79
N LYS A 88 -21.67 -4.50 37.70
CA LYS A 88 -21.05 -4.55 39.04
C LYS A 88 -21.33 -5.86 39.78
N ASP A 89 -22.60 -6.26 39.84
CA ASP A 89 -23.09 -7.47 40.52
C ASP A 89 -23.47 -8.59 39.53
N GLY A 90 -23.00 -8.49 38.28
CA GLY A 90 -23.35 -9.41 37.21
C GLY A 90 -22.56 -10.72 37.20
N LYS A 91 -22.77 -11.51 36.14
CA LYS A 91 -21.99 -12.72 35.85
C LYS A 91 -20.78 -12.38 34.98
N TRP A 92 -19.78 -13.26 35.02
CA TRP A 92 -18.68 -13.22 34.07
C TRP A 92 -19.10 -13.81 32.73
N PHE A 93 -18.58 -13.22 31.66
CA PHE A 93 -18.74 -13.72 30.30
C PHE A 93 -17.38 -13.82 29.62
N LYS A 94 -17.15 -14.93 28.92
CA LYS A 94 -16.05 -15.09 27.99
C LYS A 94 -16.51 -14.59 26.62
N PHE A 95 -15.84 -13.57 26.12
CA PHE A 95 -15.95 -13.04 24.77
C PHE A 95 -14.81 -13.62 23.94
N ASP A 96 -15.16 -14.62 23.14
CA ASP A 96 -14.26 -15.38 22.26
C ASP A 96 -14.71 -15.15 20.81
N ASP A 97 -14.22 -14.06 20.21
CA ASP A 97 -14.62 -13.56 18.89
C ASP A 97 -16.16 -13.44 18.71
N ASP A 98 -16.77 -14.33 17.93
CA ASP A 98 -18.19 -14.38 17.63
C ASP A 98 -19.03 -15.14 18.68
N HIS A 99 -18.38 -15.75 19.67
CA HIS A 99 -19.01 -16.55 20.71
C HIS A 99 -18.90 -15.86 22.08
N VAL A 100 -20.06 -15.57 22.69
CA VAL A 100 -20.13 -15.02 24.05
C VAL A 100 -20.85 -16.02 24.96
N ILE A 101 -20.15 -16.52 25.98
CA ILE A 101 -20.67 -17.54 26.91
C ILE A 101 -20.47 -17.11 28.38
N PRO A 102 -21.42 -17.40 29.28
CA PRO A 102 -21.23 -17.17 30.70
C PRO A 102 -20.18 -18.13 31.28
N VAL A 103 -19.38 -17.65 32.22
CA VAL A 103 -18.30 -18.42 32.89
C VAL A 103 -18.36 -18.25 34.40
N ILE A 104 -17.76 -19.20 35.13
CA ILE A 104 -17.68 -19.16 36.60
C ILE A 104 -16.36 -18.55 37.07
N ASP A 105 -16.30 -18.07 38.32
CA ASP A 105 -15.09 -17.46 38.90
C ASP A 105 -13.85 -18.36 38.76
N LYS A 106 -14.01 -19.69 38.94
CA LYS A 106 -12.89 -20.63 38.76
C LYS A 106 -12.25 -20.52 37.36
N GLU A 107 -13.06 -20.38 36.32
CA GLU A 107 -12.60 -20.25 34.93
C GLU A 107 -11.98 -18.87 34.66
N VAL A 108 -12.32 -17.87 35.46
CA VAL A 108 -11.74 -16.52 35.38
C VAL A 108 -10.38 -16.46 36.08
N PHE A 109 -10.28 -17.09 37.24
CA PHE A 109 -9.11 -17.04 38.10
C PHE A 109 -8.15 -18.20 37.84
N GLU A 110 -8.48 -19.40 38.33
CA GLU A 110 -7.59 -20.56 38.32
C GLU A 110 -7.08 -20.90 36.93
N ASP A 111 -7.95 -20.85 35.92
CA ASP A 111 -7.59 -21.22 34.55
C ASP A 111 -6.72 -20.18 33.84
N ASN A 112 -6.60 -18.96 34.36
CA ASN A 112 -5.83 -17.86 33.74
C ASN A 112 -4.63 -17.39 34.56
N TYR A 113 -4.35 -17.96 35.73
CA TYR A 113 -3.14 -17.64 36.51
C TYR A 113 -1.84 -18.11 35.83
N GLY A 114 -1.90 -19.12 34.95
CA GLY A 114 -0.71 -19.80 34.42
C GLY A 114 -0.13 -20.86 35.38
N GLY A 115 1.11 -21.28 35.16
CA GLY A 115 1.81 -22.31 35.92
C GLY A 115 1.60 -23.73 35.39
N GLU A 116 2.12 -24.73 36.11
CA GLU A 116 1.96 -26.14 35.76
C GLU A 116 0.54 -26.64 36.08
N TYR A 117 0.05 -27.62 35.30
CA TYR A 117 -1.21 -28.28 35.65
C TYR A 117 -1.11 -28.94 37.03
N PRO A 118 -2.12 -28.80 37.91
CA PRO A 118 -2.19 -29.59 39.13
C PRO A 118 -2.15 -31.07 38.76
N ASN A 119 -1.25 -31.84 39.36
CA ASN A 119 -1.08 -33.27 39.12
C ASN A 119 -2.40 -34.05 39.29
N GLU A 120 -3.15 -34.24 38.22
CA GLU A 120 -4.16 -35.28 38.14
C GLU A 120 -3.51 -36.58 37.64
N ASN A 121 -3.67 -37.64 38.44
CA ASN A 121 -3.16 -38.99 38.22
C ASN A 121 -3.67 -39.61 36.91
N THR A 122 -3.07 -39.26 35.77
CA THR A 122 -3.27 -39.98 34.52
C THR A 122 -2.01 -40.78 34.18
N ILE A 123 -2.02 -42.03 34.63
CA ILE A 123 -1.09 -43.08 34.22
C ILE A 123 -1.32 -43.36 32.72
N THR A 124 -0.22 -43.61 31.99
CA THR A 124 -0.10 -43.90 30.54
C THR A 124 -0.18 -42.65 29.64
N ILE A 125 0.82 -42.23 28.85
CA ILE A 125 1.80 -42.92 28.00
C ILE A 125 3.10 -42.09 27.86
N ARG A 126 4.24 -42.76 27.66
CA ARG A 126 5.60 -42.21 27.61
C ARG A 126 5.86 -41.36 26.37
N SER A 127 6.13 -40.07 26.56
CA SER A 127 7.07 -39.29 25.74
C SER A 127 7.76 -38.23 26.60
N ALA A 128 9.06 -38.07 26.40
CA ALA A 128 9.98 -37.37 27.27
C ALA A 128 9.65 -35.88 27.50
N ALA A 129 9.58 -35.51 28.79
CA ALA A 129 10.02 -34.26 29.41
C ALA A 129 9.94 -32.96 28.56
N ARG A 130 8.76 -32.34 28.55
CA ARG A 130 8.62 -30.89 28.79
C ARG A 130 7.51 -30.72 29.83
N ASN A 131 7.81 -30.03 30.93
CA ASN A 131 6.81 -29.62 31.92
C ASN A 131 5.67 -28.92 31.17
N HIS A 132 4.44 -29.42 31.30
CA HIS A 132 3.28 -28.83 30.64
C HIS A 132 2.87 -27.59 31.44
N GLU A 133 3.57 -26.47 31.23
CA GLU A 133 3.10 -25.16 31.66
C GLU A 133 1.80 -24.82 30.92
N ARG A 134 0.84 -24.21 31.60
CA ARG A 134 -0.39 -23.69 31.00
C ARG A 134 -0.03 -22.57 30.03
N PHE A 135 -0.24 -22.83 28.74
CA PHE A 135 -0.01 -21.87 27.65
C PHE A 135 -1.11 -20.80 27.55
N THR A 136 -2.18 -20.93 28.35
CA THR A 136 -3.27 -19.96 28.49
C THR A 136 -3.09 -19.23 29.81
N ASN A 137 -2.95 -17.90 29.74
CA ASN A 137 -2.80 -17.07 30.93
C ASN A 137 -3.22 -15.62 30.66
N ALA A 138 -3.60 -14.92 31.72
CA ALA A 138 -3.88 -13.50 31.70
C ALA A 138 -2.60 -12.72 31.39
N TYR A 139 -2.71 -11.73 30.50
CA TYR A 139 -1.61 -10.79 30.19
C TYR A 139 -1.96 -9.35 30.53
N MET A 140 -3.25 -9.02 30.70
CA MET A 140 -3.71 -7.70 31.13
C MET A 140 -4.98 -7.83 31.98
N LEU A 141 -5.05 -7.02 33.03
CA LEU A 141 -6.19 -6.92 33.94
C LEU A 141 -6.76 -5.51 33.90
N VAL A 142 -8.07 -5.41 34.07
CA VAL A 142 -8.81 -4.16 34.17
C VAL A 142 -9.55 -4.15 35.50
N TYR A 143 -9.24 -3.18 36.35
CA TYR A 143 -9.96 -2.94 37.59
C TYR A 143 -10.67 -1.58 37.54
N ILE A 144 -11.80 -1.48 38.23
CA ILE A 144 -12.56 -0.23 38.39
C ILE A 144 -12.63 0.11 39.86
N ARG A 145 -12.41 1.37 40.20
CA ARG A 145 -12.50 1.86 41.57
C ARG A 145 -13.93 1.71 42.07
N GLU A 146 -14.09 1.09 43.24
CA GLU A 146 -15.40 0.78 43.82
C GLU A 146 -16.30 2.02 43.93
N SER A 147 -15.74 3.18 44.28
CA SER A 147 -16.47 4.46 44.38
C SER A 147 -16.99 5.01 43.05
N ASN A 148 -16.42 4.59 41.91
CA ASN A 148 -16.75 5.12 40.58
C ASN A 148 -17.44 4.10 39.68
N VAL A 149 -17.63 2.86 40.15
CA VAL A 149 -18.17 1.77 39.33
C VAL A 149 -19.57 2.06 38.79
N ASP A 150 -20.43 2.71 39.59
CA ASP A 150 -21.80 3.01 39.19
C ASP A 150 -21.87 4.12 38.12
N GLU A 151 -20.89 5.03 38.11
CA GLU A 151 -20.75 6.08 37.09
C GLU A 151 -20.18 5.50 35.79
N ILE A 152 -19.10 4.71 35.90
CA ILE A 152 -18.36 4.17 34.75
C ILE A 152 -19.17 3.10 34.01
N LEU A 153 -19.90 2.26 34.74
CA LEU A 153 -20.75 1.20 34.19
C LEU A 153 -22.22 1.64 34.07
N SER A 154 -22.46 2.96 33.98
CA SER A 154 -23.80 3.48 33.76
C SER A 154 -24.40 2.95 32.44
N PRO A 155 -25.70 2.62 32.43
CA PRO A 155 -26.33 2.03 31.24
C PRO A 155 -26.36 3.05 30.11
N VAL A 156 -25.80 2.67 28.96
CA VAL A 156 -25.88 3.47 27.72
C VAL A 156 -27.19 3.17 27.02
N VAL A 157 -28.04 4.19 26.85
CA VAL A 157 -29.33 4.11 26.17
C VAL A 157 -29.23 4.57 24.72
N SER A 158 -30.24 4.27 23.91
CA SER A 158 -30.25 4.64 22.49
C SER A 158 -30.16 6.15 22.24
N GLU A 159 -30.67 6.94 23.18
CA GLU A 159 -30.69 8.40 23.18
C GLU A 159 -29.28 8.99 23.35
N ASP A 160 -28.34 8.24 23.94
CA ASP A 160 -26.94 8.65 24.10
C ASP A 160 -26.18 8.61 22.77
N ILE A 161 -26.70 7.90 21.76
CA ILE A 161 -26.08 7.75 20.45
C ILE A 161 -26.58 8.87 19.52
N PRO A 162 -25.71 9.79 19.05
CA PRO A 162 -26.10 10.89 18.18
C PRO A 162 -26.87 10.45 16.92
N GLU A 163 -27.96 11.15 16.59
CA GLU A 163 -28.87 10.79 15.50
C GLU A 163 -28.15 10.64 14.13
N HIS A 164 -27.15 11.48 13.87
CA HIS A 164 -26.39 11.42 12.62
C HIS A 164 -25.61 10.10 12.47
N LEU A 165 -25.12 9.51 13.55
CA LEU A 165 -24.46 8.19 13.55
C LEU A 165 -25.49 7.09 13.32
N GLN A 166 -26.66 7.17 13.98
CA GLN A 166 -27.73 6.19 13.78
C GLN A 166 -28.19 6.13 12.32
N LYS A 167 -28.39 7.30 11.70
CA LYS A 167 -28.80 7.39 10.29
C LYS A 167 -27.74 6.81 9.36
N ARG A 168 -26.47 7.16 9.58
CA ARG A 168 -25.35 6.65 8.78
C ARG A 168 -25.23 5.12 8.87
N LEU A 169 -25.24 4.55 10.07
CA LEU A 169 -25.12 3.10 10.27
C LEU A 169 -26.31 2.33 9.68
N LYS A 170 -27.53 2.88 9.75
CA LYS A 170 -28.71 2.29 9.08
C LYS A 170 -28.57 2.29 7.56
N GLN A 171 -28.02 3.36 6.99
CA GLN A 171 -27.74 3.44 5.55
C GLN A 171 -26.65 2.43 5.14
N GLU A 172 -25.55 2.34 5.90
CA GLU A 172 -24.48 1.37 5.67
C GLU A 172 -25.01 -0.08 5.71
N ARG A 173 -25.80 -0.44 6.74
CA ARG A 173 -26.44 -1.77 6.81
C ARG A 173 -27.41 -2.04 5.66
N ALA A 174 -28.21 -1.06 5.25
CA ALA A 174 -29.13 -1.23 4.13
C ALA A 174 -28.37 -1.49 2.81
N ILE A 175 -27.24 -0.82 2.60
CA ILE A 175 -26.35 -1.05 1.47
C ILE A 175 -25.73 -2.45 1.55
N GLU A 176 -25.24 -2.87 2.71
CA GLU A 176 -24.67 -4.20 2.93
C GLU A 176 -25.69 -5.31 2.73
N ASP A 177 -26.91 -5.14 3.22
CA ASP A 177 -28.01 -6.11 3.06
C ASP A 177 -28.42 -6.22 1.58
N GLN A 178 -28.51 -5.09 0.88
CA GLN A 178 -28.76 -5.09 -0.56
C GLN A 178 -27.63 -5.79 -1.31
N TRP A 179 -26.38 -5.47 -0.99
CA TRP A 179 -25.22 -6.13 -1.57
C TRP A 179 -25.27 -7.63 -1.30
N ARG A 180 -25.47 -8.07 -0.05
CA ARG A 180 -25.58 -9.49 0.32
C ARG A 180 -26.67 -10.19 -0.50
N LYS A 181 -27.86 -9.60 -0.61
CA LYS A 181 -28.95 -10.13 -1.44
C LYS A 181 -28.54 -10.23 -2.92
N GLU A 182 -27.89 -9.22 -3.46
CA GLU A 182 -27.37 -9.27 -4.83
C GLU A 182 -26.31 -10.38 -4.99
N MET A 183 -25.38 -10.55 -4.03
CA MET A 183 -24.39 -11.64 -4.04
C MET A 183 -25.04 -13.01 -4.01
N GLU A 184 -26.07 -13.18 -3.17
CA GLU A 184 -26.87 -14.39 -3.06
C GLU A 184 -27.59 -14.69 -4.37
N GLU A 185 -28.14 -13.69 -5.05
CA GLU A 185 -28.84 -13.90 -6.33
C GLU A 185 -27.90 -14.06 -7.53
N ARG A 186 -26.63 -13.60 -7.45
CA ARG A 186 -25.68 -13.64 -8.59
C ARG A 186 -25.48 -15.04 -9.18
N HIS A 187 -25.49 -16.08 -8.36
CA HIS A 187 -25.26 -17.45 -8.85
C HIS A 187 -26.38 -17.97 -9.77
N LEU A 188 -27.55 -17.32 -9.77
CA LEU A 188 -28.72 -17.64 -10.61
C LEU A 188 -28.64 -17.04 -12.02
N TYR A 189 -27.75 -16.07 -12.24
CA TYR A 189 -27.63 -15.37 -13.51
C TYR A 189 -26.45 -15.88 -14.34
N LEU A 190 -26.61 -15.82 -15.66
CA LEU A 190 -25.57 -16.02 -16.65
C LEU A 190 -25.33 -14.71 -17.39
N ILE A 191 -24.06 -14.33 -17.56
CA ILE A 191 -23.68 -13.20 -18.40
C ILE A 191 -23.47 -13.72 -19.82
N VAL A 192 -24.17 -13.13 -20.79
CA VAL A 192 -24.05 -13.43 -22.20
C VAL A 192 -23.58 -12.19 -22.97
N LYS A 193 -22.43 -12.27 -23.61
CA LYS A 193 -21.87 -11.23 -24.47
C LYS A 193 -22.14 -11.54 -25.93
N ILE A 194 -22.67 -10.57 -26.67
CA ILE A 194 -23.10 -10.74 -28.07
C ILE A 194 -22.34 -9.77 -28.98
N VAL A 195 -21.68 -10.32 -29.99
CA VAL A 195 -21.05 -9.58 -31.08
C VAL A 195 -21.99 -9.60 -32.30
N THR A 196 -22.27 -8.43 -32.86
CA THR A 196 -23.07 -8.28 -34.08
C THR A 196 -22.19 -7.88 -35.27
N ALA A 197 -22.72 -7.96 -36.49
CA ALA A 197 -22.03 -7.47 -37.67
C ALA A 197 -21.67 -5.97 -37.58
N GLU A 198 -22.51 -5.17 -36.91
CA GLU A 198 -22.27 -3.74 -36.68
C GLU A 198 -21.07 -3.49 -35.75
N LYS A 199 -20.98 -4.26 -34.64
CA LYS A 199 -19.84 -4.16 -33.72
C LYS A 199 -18.55 -4.69 -34.36
N PHE A 200 -18.65 -5.77 -35.14
CA PHE A 200 -17.53 -6.29 -35.92
C PHE A 200 -17.04 -5.28 -36.97
N LYS A 201 -17.95 -4.51 -37.61
CA LYS A 201 -17.62 -3.54 -38.65
C LYS A 201 -16.62 -2.48 -38.17
N VAL A 202 -16.74 -2.03 -36.93
CA VAL A 202 -15.89 -0.98 -36.35
C VAL A 202 -14.69 -1.54 -35.56
N HIS A 203 -14.62 -2.86 -35.38
CA HIS A 203 -13.54 -3.49 -34.62
C HIS A 203 -12.20 -3.37 -35.35
N GLN A 204 -11.20 -2.86 -34.63
CA GLN A 204 -9.85 -2.61 -35.16
C GLN A 204 -8.86 -3.74 -34.85
N GLY A 205 -9.20 -4.62 -33.90
CA GLY A 205 -8.24 -5.57 -33.32
C GLY A 205 -8.24 -6.93 -33.99
N PHE A 206 -7.49 -7.84 -33.39
CA PHE A 206 -7.60 -9.27 -33.68
C PHE A 206 -8.97 -9.81 -33.29
N ASP A 207 -9.37 -10.92 -33.90
CA ASP A 207 -10.65 -11.59 -33.72
C ASP A 207 -11.85 -10.71 -34.13
N LEU A 208 -13.06 -11.08 -33.74
CA LEU A 208 -14.28 -10.31 -34.07
C LEU A 208 -14.56 -9.18 -33.08
N ALA A 209 -14.09 -9.35 -31.85
CA ALA A 209 -14.16 -8.38 -30.78
C ALA A 209 -13.09 -8.73 -29.75
N ASN A 210 -12.60 -7.72 -29.05
CA ASN A 210 -11.80 -7.91 -27.86
C ASN A 210 -12.73 -8.05 -26.64
N PHE A 211 -12.61 -9.17 -25.92
CA PHE A 211 -13.37 -9.44 -24.70
C PHE A 211 -12.56 -9.17 -23.42
N ASP A 212 -11.32 -8.68 -23.56
CA ASP A 212 -10.45 -8.24 -22.47
C ASP A 212 -10.33 -6.72 -22.51
N ASP A 213 -11.05 -6.05 -21.61
CA ASP A 213 -11.10 -4.59 -21.48
C ASP A 213 -9.76 -3.98 -21.07
N ARG A 214 -8.73 -4.79 -20.76
CA ARG A 214 -7.38 -4.32 -20.45
C ARG A 214 -6.46 -4.28 -21.66
N GLN A 215 -6.89 -4.90 -22.76
CA GLN A 215 -6.13 -4.97 -24.00
C GLN A 215 -6.69 -3.97 -25.02
N TYR A 216 -5.80 -3.36 -25.79
CA TYR A 216 -6.20 -2.50 -26.91
C TYR A 216 -6.19 -3.31 -28.21
N PRO A 217 -7.11 -3.07 -29.16
CA PRO A 217 -8.22 -2.12 -29.09
C PRO A 217 -9.38 -2.62 -28.25
N LEU A 218 -10.06 -1.69 -27.59
CA LEU A 218 -11.30 -1.95 -26.87
C LEU A 218 -12.43 -2.26 -27.87
N SER A 219 -13.33 -3.14 -27.49
CA SER A 219 -14.52 -3.45 -28.27
C SER A 219 -15.76 -3.30 -27.42
N GLU A 220 -16.76 -2.61 -27.94
CA GLU A 220 -18.08 -2.62 -27.35
C GLU A 220 -18.84 -3.85 -27.79
N VAL A 221 -19.30 -4.66 -26.83
CA VAL A 221 -20.15 -5.82 -27.07
C VAL A 221 -21.43 -5.69 -26.25
N PHE A 222 -22.53 -6.20 -26.78
CA PHE A 222 -23.79 -6.19 -26.05
C PHE A 222 -23.72 -7.20 -24.91
N THR A 223 -24.02 -6.79 -23.68
CA THR A 223 -23.96 -7.65 -22.51
C THR A 223 -25.34 -7.83 -21.92
N TYR A 224 -25.79 -9.07 -21.83
CA TYR A 224 -27.07 -9.46 -21.26
C TYR A 224 -26.86 -10.26 -19.98
N LYS A 225 -27.55 -9.87 -18.91
CA LYS A 225 -27.67 -10.65 -17.68
C LYS A 225 -28.99 -11.41 -17.75
N ILE A 226 -28.95 -12.73 -17.90
CA ILE A 226 -30.13 -13.58 -18.07
C ILE A 226 -30.22 -14.62 -16.96
N LEU A 227 -31.40 -15.16 -16.70
CA LEU A 227 -31.55 -16.25 -15.73
C LEU A 227 -30.99 -17.54 -16.35
N LYS A 228 -30.24 -18.30 -15.56
CA LYS A 228 -29.72 -19.62 -15.98
C LYS A 228 -30.81 -20.59 -16.43
N ALA A 229 -31.97 -20.50 -15.79
CA ALA A 229 -33.14 -21.32 -16.09
C ALA A 229 -33.91 -20.87 -17.35
N ASP A 230 -33.63 -19.69 -17.91
CA ASP A 230 -34.29 -19.23 -19.14
C ASP A 230 -33.99 -20.20 -20.28
N THR A 231 -34.99 -20.48 -21.11
CA THR A 231 -34.80 -21.33 -22.29
C THR A 231 -34.10 -20.57 -23.41
N TYR A 232 -33.39 -21.28 -24.29
CA TYR A 232 -32.79 -20.70 -25.48
C TYR A 232 -33.80 -19.98 -26.37
N GLY A 233 -35.00 -20.52 -26.51
CA GLY A 233 -36.08 -19.89 -27.28
C GLY A 233 -36.46 -18.53 -26.73
N SER A 234 -36.70 -18.46 -25.42
CA SER A 234 -37.01 -17.20 -24.72
C SER A 234 -35.88 -16.19 -24.86
N PHE A 235 -34.62 -16.63 -24.66
CA PHE A 235 -33.44 -15.80 -24.85
C PHE A 235 -33.33 -15.28 -26.29
N LYS A 236 -33.45 -16.18 -27.28
CA LYS A 236 -33.35 -15.86 -28.70
C LYS A 236 -34.42 -14.85 -29.11
N GLU A 237 -35.65 -15.03 -28.65
CA GLU A 237 -36.75 -14.10 -28.90
C GLU A 237 -36.51 -12.74 -28.24
N HIS A 238 -36.06 -12.72 -26.97
CA HIS A 238 -35.75 -11.48 -26.25
C HIS A 238 -34.69 -10.65 -26.97
N VAL A 239 -33.57 -11.27 -27.37
CA VAL A 239 -32.52 -10.59 -28.12
C VAL A 239 -33.00 -10.19 -29.52
N SER A 240 -33.74 -11.05 -30.22
CA SER A 240 -34.26 -10.71 -31.56
C SER A 240 -35.17 -9.46 -31.52
N ARG A 241 -36.01 -9.35 -30.48
CA ARG A 241 -36.86 -8.18 -30.26
C ARG A 241 -36.07 -6.91 -29.96
N SER A 242 -34.96 -6.98 -29.21
CA SER A 242 -34.15 -5.80 -28.90
C SER A 242 -33.48 -5.19 -30.12
N PHE A 243 -33.19 -6.00 -31.15
CA PHE A 243 -32.67 -5.55 -32.43
C PHE A 243 -33.76 -5.31 -33.51
N ASN A 244 -35.03 -5.55 -33.18
CA ASN A 244 -36.15 -5.49 -34.14
C ASN A 244 -35.97 -6.43 -35.36
N ILE A 245 -35.47 -7.64 -35.12
CA ILE A 245 -35.21 -8.67 -36.14
C ILE A 245 -36.14 -9.87 -35.89
N PRO A 246 -36.76 -10.48 -36.92
CA PRO A 246 -37.52 -11.71 -36.75
C PRO A 246 -36.65 -12.87 -36.23
N THR A 247 -37.13 -13.61 -35.23
CA THR A 247 -36.38 -14.71 -34.59
C THR A 247 -35.89 -15.80 -35.56
N LYS A 248 -36.60 -16.00 -36.67
CA LYS A 248 -36.22 -16.96 -37.73
C LYS A 248 -34.99 -16.53 -38.54
N GLN A 249 -34.71 -15.23 -38.60
CA GLN A 249 -33.55 -14.65 -39.30
C GLN A 249 -32.28 -14.69 -38.47
N VAL A 250 -32.38 -15.01 -37.17
CA VAL A 250 -31.25 -14.95 -36.24
C VAL A 250 -30.72 -16.35 -35.97
N ARG A 251 -29.39 -16.48 -35.97
CA ARG A 251 -28.68 -17.67 -35.46
C ARG A 251 -27.51 -17.24 -34.60
N PHE A 252 -27.34 -17.91 -33.46
CA PHE A 252 -26.23 -17.62 -32.55
C PHE A 252 -25.11 -18.63 -32.75
N TRP A 253 -23.90 -18.14 -32.91
CA TRP A 253 -22.68 -18.94 -32.94
C TRP A 253 -21.91 -18.78 -31.64
N VAL A 254 -21.48 -19.89 -31.07
CA VAL A 254 -20.72 -19.90 -29.82
C VAL A 254 -19.27 -19.56 -30.10
N PHE A 255 -18.72 -18.61 -29.34
CA PHE A 255 -17.29 -18.34 -29.33
C PHE A 255 -16.54 -19.34 -28.46
N VAL A 256 -15.44 -19.88 -28.97
CA VAL A 256 -14.55 -20.78 -28.24
C VAL A 256 -13.14 -20.20 -28.14
N ASN A 257 -12.46 -20.49 -27.03
CA ASN A 257 -11.04 -20.19 -26.88
C ASN A 257 -10.23 -21.28 -27.57
N ARG A 258 -9.52 -20.94 -28.65
CA ARG A 258 -8.67 -21.87 -29.39
C ARG A 258 -7.28 -21.98 -28.75
N GLN A 259 -6.56 -23.05 -29.08
CA GLN A 259 -5.21 -23.32 -28.53
C GLN A 259 -4.19 -22.22 -28.86
N ASN A 260 -4.37 -21.53 -29.98
CA ASN A 260 -3.54 -20.41 -30.41
C ASN A 260 -3.88 -19.07 -29.74
N LYS A 261 -4.73 -19.08 -28.69
CA LYS A 261 -5.18 -17.92 -27.91
C LYS A 261 -6.09 -16.94 -28.66
N THR A 262 -6.73 -17.37 -29.75
CA THR A 262 -7.82 -16.61 -30.38
C THR A 262 -9.19 -17.02 -29.83
N VAL A 263 -10.16 -16.11 -29.94
CA VAL A 263 -11.56 -16.33 -29.57
C VAL A 263 -12.42 -16.21 -30.81
N ARG A 264 -12.88 -17.34 -31.36
CA ARG A 264 -13.59 -17.39 -32.66
C ARG A 264 -14.95 -18.09 -32.57
N PRO A 265 -15.94 -17.69 -33.38
CA PRO A 265 -17.16 -18.47 -33.56
C PRO A 265 -16.81 -19.86 -34.09
N ASP A 266 -17.36 -20.92 -33.49
CA ASP A 266 -16.99 -22.30 -33.82
C ASP A 266 -18.18 -23.13 -34.28
N ALA A 267 -19.28 -23.10 -33.51
CA ALA A 267 -20.47 -23.87 -33.81
C ALA A 267 -21.75 -23.04 -33.60
N PRO A 268 -22.77 -23.19 -34.46
CA PRO A 268 -24.07 -22.59 -34.25
C PRO A 268 -24.87 -23.34 -33.19
N ILE A 269 -25.63 -22.62 -32.38
CA ILE A 269 -26.64 -23.22 -31.50
C ILE A 269 -27.80 -23.67 -32.37
N SER A 270 -28.09 -24.98 -32.35
CA SER A 270 -29.18 -25.56 -33.12
C SER A 270 -30.54 -25.12 -32.60
N ASP A 271 -31.46 -24.80 -33.52
CA ASP A 271 -32.87 -24.54 -33.19
C ASP A 271 -33.58 -25.77 -32.58
N SER A 272 -33.01 -26.97 -32.64
CA SER A 272 -33.52 -28.13 -31.89
C SER A 272 -33.41 -27.96 -30.36
N LEU A 273 -32.58 -27.02 -29.89
CA LEU A 273 -32.32 -26.76 -28.48
C LEU A 273 -33.20 -25.64 -27.88
N THR A 274 -34.24 -25.16 -28.61
CA THR A 274 -35.10 -24.04 -28.17
C THR A 274 -35.64 -24.18 -26.74
N ASN A 275 -36.01 -25.39 -26.31
CA ASN A 275 -36.61 -25.63 -24.99
C ASN A 275 -35.58 -25.96 -23.89
N ILE A 276 -34.28 -25.93 -24.21
CA ILE A 276 -33.20 -26.22 -23.25
C ILE A 276 -32.82 -24.93 -22.52
N SER A 277 -32.48 -25.04 -21.24
CA SER A 277 -32.03 -23.91 -20.43
C SER A 277 -30.68 -23.36 -20.92
N MET A 278 -30.46 -22.07 -20.71
CA MET A 278 -29.21 -21.41 -21.06
C MET A 278 -28.03 -21.94 -20.23
N GLU A 279 -28.26 -22.38 -18.99
CA GLU A 279 -27.24 -23.07 -18.19
C GLU A 279 -26.80 -24.40 -18.80
N GLU A 280 -27.74 -25.21 -19.28
CA GLU A 280 -27.38 -26.47 -19.95
C GLU A 280 -26.64 -26.25 -21.26
N ILE A 281 -27.04 -25.25 -22.05
CA ILE A 281 -26.34 -24.89 -23.29
C ILE A 281 -24.93 -24.40 -22.96
N HIS A 282 -24.79 -23.53 -21.96
CA HIS A 282 -23.50 -23.05 -21.47
C HIS A 282 -22.61 -24.21 -21.00
N ALA A 283 -23.15 -25.16 -20.23
CA ALA A 283 -22.41 -26.33 -19.77
C ALA A 283 -21.98 -27.25 -20.93
N LYS A 284 -22.83 -27.43 -21.94
CA LYS A 284 -22.54 -28.28 -23.11
C LYS A 284 -21.53 -27.66 -24.07
N MET A 285 -21.61 -26.34 -24.31
CA MET A 285 -20.85 -25.68 -25.38
C MET A 285 -19.69 -24.80 -24.87
N THR A 286 -19.76 -24.25 -23.65
CA THR A 286 -18.78 -23.31 -23.11
C THR A 286 -18.47 -23.50 -21.62
N SER A 287 -18.51 -24.72 -21.08
CA SER A 287 -18.34 -25.00 -19.63
C SER A 287 -17.06 -24.46 -18.99
N ARG A 288 -16.02 -24.18 -19.79
CA ARG A 288 -14.74 -23.63 -19.33
C ARG A 288 -14.71 -22.10 -19.26
N GLN A 289 -15.81 -21.42 -19.60
CA GLN A 289 -15.93 -19.97 -19.57
C GLN A 289 -16.88 -19.56 -18.43
N ASN A 290 -16.59 -18.45 -17.74
CA ASN A 290 -17.49 -17.92 -16.69
C ASN A 290 -18.68 -17.15 -17.30
N GLU A 291 -18.54 -16.72 -18.55
CA GLU A 291 -19.54 -15.99 -19.32
C GLU A 291 -19.70 -16.66 -20.69
N MET A 292 -20.89 -16.57 -21.26
CA MET A 292 -21.18 -17.10 -22.59
C MET A 292 -20.92 -16.01 -23.63
N LYS A 293 -20.13 -16.31 -24.66
CA LYS A 293 -19.83 -15.37 -25.75
C LYS A 293 -20.45 -15.87 -27.05
N LEU A 294 -21.21 -15.00 -27.72
CA LEU A 294 -21.98 -15.34 -28.91
C LEU A 294 -21.75 -14.35 -30.05
N TYR A 295 -21.74 -14.85 -31.29
CA TYR A 295 -21.90 -14.03 -32.49
C TYR A 295 -23.35 -14.15 -32.98
N MET A 296 -24.00 -13.03 -33.21
CA MET A 296 -25.35 -12.96 -33.77
C MET A 296 -25.27 -12.86 -35.29
N GLU A 297 -25.56 -13.97 -35.95
CA GLU A 297 -25.72 -14.02 -37.38
C GLU A 297 -27.16 -13.65 -37.76
N VAL A 298 -27.31 -12.79 -38.76
CA VAL A 298 -28.60 -12.35 -39.29
C VAL A 298 -28.64 -12.67 -40.78
N ALA A 299 -29.67 -13.39 -41.22
CA ALA A 299 -29.90 -13.70 -42.63
C ALA A 299 -30.83 -12.67 -43.28
N ASP A 300 -30.37 -12.03 -44.36
CA ASP A 300 -31.15 -11.02 -45.10
C ASP A 300 -32.27 -11.63 -45.96
N ILE A 301 -32.03 -12.81 -46.54
CA ILE A 301 -32.94 -13.48 -47.48
C ILE A 301 -32.99 -14.98 -47.16
N PRO A 302 -34.17 -15.63 -47.15
CA PRO A 302 -34.27 -17.08 -46.99
C PRO A 302 -33.73 -17.82 -48.23
N LEU A 303 -33.01 -18.93 -48.02
CA LEU A 303 -32.52 -19.83 -49.08
C LEU A 303 -33.64 -20.72 -49.65
N SER A 304 -34.64 -21.02 -48.84
CA SER A 304 -35.89 -21.72 -49.20
C SER A 304 -36.99 -21.36 -48.18
N ASP A 305 -38.23 -21.83 -48.38
CA ASP A 305 -39.36 -21.55 -47.46
C ASP A 305 -39.08 -21.92 -45.98
N LEU A 306 -38.14 -22.84 -45.73
CA LEU A 306 -37.79 -23.33 -44.39
C LEU A 306 -36.31 -23.16 -44.02
N THR A 307 -35.44 -22.72 -44.94
CA THR A 307 -33.99 -22.66 -44.71
C THR A 307 -33.46 -21.25 -44.80
N TRP A 308 -32.95 -20.71 -43.69
CA TRP A 308 -32.37 -19.36 -43.63
C TRP A 308 -30.85 -19.36 -43.76
N PHE A 309 -30.19 -20.47 -43.43
CA PHE A 309 -28.74 -20.56 -43.35
C PHE A 309 -28.21 -21.76 -44.12
N PRO A 310 -27.08 -21.63 -44.83
CA PRO A 310 -26.55 -22.71 -45.66
C PRO A 310 -25.96 -23.84 -44.78
N ALA A 311 -26.09 -25.07 -45.27
CA ALA A 311 -25.46 -26.26 -44.70
C ALA A 311 -24.21 -26.64 -45.51
N ASN A 312 -23.24 -27.31 -44.89
CA ASN A 312 -22.01 -27.82 -45.52
C ASN A 312 -21.10 -26.74 -46.17
N HIS A 313 -21.16 -25.51 -45.66
CA HIS A 313 -20.26 -24.42 -46.03
C HIS A 313 -19.46 -23.99 -44.81
N ILE A 314 -18.30 -23.38 -45.06
CA ILE A 314 -17.48 -22.78 -44.00
C ILE A 314 -17.85 -21.30 -43.93
N MET A 315 -18.17 -20.81 -42.74
CA MET A 315 -18.43 -19.39 -42.48
C MET A 315 -17.12 -18.68 -42.13
N VAL A 316 -16.64 -17.83 -43.04
CA VAL A 316 -15.45 -16.99 -42.83
C VAL A 316 -15.84 -15.53 -42.64
N PHE A 317 -15.06 -14.80 -41.86
CA PHE A 317 -15.25 -13.38 -41.60
C PHE A 317 -14.31 -12.55 -42.46
N ILE A 318 -14.79 -11.41 -42.95
CA ILE A 318 -14.02 -10.57 -43.87
C ILE A 318 -13.65 -9.26 -43.19
N LYS A 319 -12.36 -8.90 -43.23
CA LYS A 319 -11.86 -7.57 -42.83
C LYS A 319 -11.16 -6.90 -44.00
N TYR A 320 -11.42 -5.62 -44.19
CA TYR A 320 -10.68 -4.78 -45.12
C TYR A 320 -9.76 -3.83 -44.36
N PHE A 321 -8.49 -3.76 -44.73
CA PHE A 321 -7.58 -2.73 -44.26
C PHE A 321 -7.49 -1.60 -45.28
N ASP A 322 -7.68 -0.37 -44.80
CA ASP A 322 -7.51 0.86 -45.56
C ASP A 322 -6.18 1.54 -45.17
N PRO A 323 -5.11 1.42 -46.00
CA PRO A 323 -3.82 2.04 -45.72
C PRO A 323 -3.88 3.57 -45.64
N ASP A 324 -4.87 4.21 -46.24
CA ASP A 324 -4.99 5.66 -46.15
C ASP A 324 -5.58 6.09 -44.82
N LYS A 325 -6.63 5.38 -44.36
CA LYS A 325 -7.31 5.66 -43.11
C LYS A 325 -6.64 5.06 -41.87
N GLN A 326 -5.66 4.16 -42.05
CA GLN A 326 -5.01 3.43 -40.96
C GLN A 326 -6.03 2.71 -40.07
N ALA A 327 -6.98 2.02 -40.69
CA ALA A 327 -8.09 1.38 -40.00
C ALA A 327 -8.56 0.10 -40.71
N PHE A 328 -9.07 -0.84 -39.91
CA PHE A 328 -9.84 -1.97 -40.40
C PHE A 328 -11.33 -1.63 -40.49
N GLU A 329 -12.00 -2.29 -41.42
CA GLU A 329 -13.45 -2.34 -41.52
C GLU A 329 -13.88 -3.80 -41.64
N GLY A 330 -14.68 -4.28 -40.69
CA GLY A 330 -15.33 -5.59 -40.79
C GLY A 330 -16.45 -5.55 -41.84
N LEU A 331 -16.43 -6.49 -42.78
CA LEU A 331 -17.39 -6.58 -43.88
C LEU A 331 -18.42 -7.70 -43.70
N GLY A 332 -18.58 -8.18 -42.47
CA GLY A 332 -19.46 -9.29 -42.12
C GLY A 332 -18.82 -10.65 -42.39
N HIS A 333 -19.64 -11.63 -42.76
CA HIS A 333 -19.22 -13.00 -43.04
C HIS A 333 -19.55 -13.42 -44.48
N LEU A 334 -18.93 -14.50 -44.93
CA LEU A 334 -19.13 -15.13 -46.24
C LEU A 334 -19.15 -16.65 -46.07
N TYR A 335 -19.99 -17.32 -46.84
CA TYR A 335 -19.98 -18.78 -46.95
C TYR A 335 -19.10 -19.22 -48.09
N VAL A 336 -18.09 -20.04 -47.78
CA VAL A 336 -17.17 -20.60 -48.77
C VAL A 336 -17.27 -22.12 -48.81
N GLN A 337 -17.05 -22.68 -49.99
CA GLN A 337 -16.99 -24.12 -50.16
C GLN A 337 -15.60 -24.62 -49.77
N LYS A 338 -15.54 -25.70 -48.99
CA LYS A 338 -14.29 -26.30 -48.49
C LYS A 338 -13.24 -26.56 -49.59
N PHE A 339 -13.69 -26.97 -50.78
CA PHE A 339 -12.82 -27.27 -51.92
C PHE A 339 -12.75 -26.13 -52.97
N GLY A 340 -13.42 -25.00 -52.73
CA GLY A 340 -13.31 -23.81 -53.58
C GLY A 340 -11.94 -23.14 -53.42
N ASN A 341 -11.51 -22.39 -54.44
CA ASN A 341 -10.23 -21.69 -54.41
C ASN A 341 -10.37 -20.35 -53.68
N VAL A 342 -9.30 -19.92 -53.01
CA VAL A 342 -9.25 -18.60 -52.36
C VAL A 342 -9.47 -17.46 -53.36
N GLY A 343 -9.04 -17.64 -54.62
CA GLY A 343 -9.28 -16.67 -55.69
C GLY A 343 -10.76 -16.42 -56.00
N ASP A 344 -11.65 -17.37 -55.70
CA ASP A 344 -13.06 -17.32 -56.07
C ASP A 344 -13.80 -16.19 -55.33
N ILE A 345 -13.32 -15.80 -54.14
CA ILE A 345 -13.94 -14.73 -53.34
C ILE A 345 -13.51 -13.32 -53.77
N THR A 346 -12.46 -13.18 -54.59
CA THR A 346 -11.90 -11.86 -54.98
C THR A 346 -12.92 -10.93 -55.63
N ARG A 347 -13.82 -11.49 -56.44
CA ARG A 347 -14.93 -10.74 -57.06
C ARG A 347 -15.83 -10.11 -55.99
N PHE A 348 -16.26 -10.92 -55.02
CA PHE A 348 -17.10 -10.47 -53.92
C PHE A 348 -16.41 -9.38 -53.07
N LEU A 349 -15.11 -9.55 -52.79
CA LEU A 349 -14.32 -8.56 -52.03
C LEU A 349 -14.26 -7.21 -52.75
N ARG A 350 -14.09 -7.20 -54.09
CA ARG A 350 -14.11 -5.97 -54.89
C ARG A 350 -15.49 -5.31 -54.90
N GLU A 351 -16.54 -6.09 -55.08
CA GLU A 351 -17.93 -5.60 -55.07
C GLU A 351 -18.27 -4.96 -53.72
N LYS A 352 -17.92 -5.61 -52.60
CA LYS A 352 -18.16 -5.08 -51.24
C LYS A 352 -17.48 -3.73 -50.97
N LYS A 353 -16.37 -3.43 -51.64
CA LYS A 353 -15.64 -2.15 -51.50
C LYS A 353 -15.81 -1.22 -52.69
N ASN A 354 -16.68 -1.55 -53.64
CA ASN A 354 -16.90 -0.78 -54.88
C ASN A 354 -15.58 -0.52 -55.65
N PHE A 355 -14.69 -1.51 -55.69
CA PHE A 355 -13.45 -1.45 -56.46
C PHE A 355 -13.67 -1.86 -57.92
N SER A 356 -12.84 -1.35 -58.82
CA SER A 356 -12.81 -1.80 -60.23
C SER A 356 -12.57 -3.32 -60.29
N PRO A 357 -13.23 -4.07 -61.19
CA PRO A 357 -13.07 -5.52 -61.34
C PRO A 357 -11.61 -6.00 -61.47
N ASP A 358 -10.74 -5.16 -62.03
CA ASP A 358 -9.32 -5.49 -62.26
C ASP A 358 -8.40 -5.01 -61.12
N THR A 359 -8.96 -4.45 -60.04
CA THR A 359 -8.16 -3.97 -58.91
C THR A 359 -7.40 -5.13 -58.27
N PRO A 360 -6.05 -5.11 -58.26
CA PRO A 360 -5.27 -6.15 -57.62
C PRO A 360 -5.42 -6.09 -56.10
N LEU A 361 -5.62 -7.25 -55.46
CA LEU A 361 -5.80 -7.36 -54.02
C LEU A 361 -4.70 -8.23 -53.41
N LYS A 362 -4.30 -7.89 -52.19
CA LYS A 362 -3.56 -8.80 -51.31
C LYS A 362 -4.51 -9.38 -50.28
N ILE A 363 -4.48 -10.69 -50.09
CA ILE A 363 -5.37 -11.44 -49.21
C ILE A 363 -4.52 -12.17 -48.17
N TYR A 364 -4.93 -12.05 -46.92
CA TYR A 364 -4.24 -12.61 -45.77
C TYR A 364 -5.21 -13.39 -44.90
N GLU A 365 -4.72 -14.42 -44.25
CA GLU A 365 -5.37 -15.08 -43.14
C GLU A 365 -4.89 -14.45 -41.83
N GLU A 366 -5.84 -14.07 -40.98
CA GLU A 366 -5.57 -13.65 -39.61
C GLU A 366 -5.58 -14.89 -38.70
N VAL A 367 -4.41 -15.52 -38.55
CA VAL A 367 -4.27 -16.80 -37.84
C VAL A 367 -4.32 -16.61 -36.32
N LYS A 368 -3.45 -15.73 -35.80
CA LYS A 368 -3.32 -15.41 -34.36
C LYS A 368 -2.50 -14.13 -34.17
N PRO A 369 -2.43 -13.56 -32.95
CA PRO A 369 -1.54 -12.44 -32.67
C PRO A 369 -0.10 -12.75 -33.13
N ASN A 370 0.48 -11.82 -33.91
CA ASN A 370 1.80 -11.92 -34.56
C ASN A 370 1.93 -12.91 -35.73
N MET A 371 0.84 -13.47 -36.23
CA MET A 371 0.86 -14.37 -37.40
C MET A 371 -0.26 -14.01 -38.37
N ILE A 372 0.10 -13.21 -39.37
CA ILE A 372 -0.76 -12.82 -40.49
C ILE A 372 -0.12 -13.39 -41.76
N VAL A 373 -0.81 -14.30 -42.45
CA VAL A 373 -0.21 -15.10 -43.53
C VAL A 373 -0.86 -14.74 -44.86
N GLU A 374 -0.06 -14.36 -45.86
CA GLU A 374 -0.59 -14.10 -47.21
C GLU A 374 -1.11 -15.41 -47.83
N MET A 375 -2.34 -15.38 -48.34
CA MET A 375 -3.02 -16.55 -48.88
C MET A 375 -2.70 -16.74 -50.37
N LYS A 376 -2.50 -18.00 -50.76
CA LYS A 376 -2.30 -18.36 -52.17
C LYS A 376 -3.64 -18.50 -52.88
N LEU A 377 -3.91 -17.64 -53.87
CA LEU A 377 -5.20 -17.59 -54.59
C LEU A 377 -5.60 -18.92 -55.29
N LYS A 378 -4.61 -19.74 -55.65
CA LYS A 378 -4.84 -21.05 -56.32
C LYS A 378 -5.03 -22.21 -55.34
N SER A 379 -4.82 -21.98 -54.05
CA SER A 379 -5.05 -23.00 -53.03
C SER A 379 -6.53 -23.06 -52.67
N THR A 380 -6.99 -24.24 -52.30
CA THR A 380 -8.36 -24.39 -51.78
C THR A 380 -8.44 -23.93 -50.32
N PHE A 381 -9.63 -23.56 -49.86
CA PHE A 381 -9.84 -23.21 -48.45
C PHE A 381 -9.39 -24.33 -47.49
N GLN A 382 -9.60 -25.60 -47.86
CA GLN A 382 -9.07 -26.74 -47.10
C GLN A 382 -7.54 -26.80 -47.07
N GLN A 383 -6.86 -26.54 -48.19
CA GLN A 383 -5.38 -26.53 -48.23
C GLN A 383 -4.80 -25.38 -47.39
N SER A 384 -5.56 -24.29 -47.26
CA SER A 384 -5.25 -23.18 -46.34
C SER A 384 -5.75 -23.43 -44.92
N GLU A 385 -6.20 -24.64 -44.58
CA GLU A 385 -6.68 -25.03 -43.24
C GLU A 385 -7.83 -24.16 -42.68
N ILE A 386 -8.58 -23.49 -43.55
CA ILE A 386 -9.67 -22.59 -43.16
C ILE A 386 -10.84 -23.37 -42.56
N GLN A 387 -11.35 -22.87 -41.45
CA GLN A 387 -12.46 -23.41 -40.65
C GLN A 387 -13.49 -22.32 -40.35
N ASP A 388 -14.63 -22.73 -39.76
CA ASP A 388 -15.66 -21.79 -39.33
C ASP A 388 -15.06 -20.76 -38.36
N GLY A 389 -15.43 -19.49 -38.51
CA GLY A 389 -14.90 -18.42 -37.67
C GLY A 389 -13.52 -17.90 -38.06
N ASP A 390 -12.87 -18.43 -39.10
CA ASP A 390 -11.62 -17.87 -39.60
C ASP A 390 -11.83 -16.50 -40.26
N ILE A 391 -10.82 -15.64 -40.15
CA ILE A 391 -10.89 -14.26 -40.61
C ILE A 391 -9.93 -14.10 -41.79
N ILE A 392 -10.47 -13.64 -42.91
CA ILE A 392 -9.72 -13.28 -44.10
C ILE A 392 -9.65 -11.76 -44.16
N CYS A 393 -8.43 -11.24 -44.07
CA CYS A 393 -8.12 -9.83 -44.21
C CYS A 393 -7.69 -9.54 -45.65
N PHE A 394 -8.07 -8.40 -46.21
CA PHE A 394 -7.56 -7.99 -47.52
C PHE A 394 -7.35 -6.49 -47.61
N GLN A 395 -6.53 -6.09 -48.58
CA GLN A 395 -6.28 -4.70 -48.93
C GLN A 395 -6.05 -4.58 -50.45
N LYS A 396 -6.05 -3.34 -50.95
CA LYS A 396 -5.55 -3.08 -52.31
C LYS A 396 -4.04 -3.37 -52.36
N ALA A 397 -3.58 -3.97 -53.45
CA ALA A 397 -2.14 -4.05 -53.69
C ALA A 397 -1.64 -2.66 -54.09
N LEU A 398 -0.75 -2.10 -53.27
CA LEU A 398 -0.15 -0.79 -53.50
C LEU A 398 1.05 -0.89 -54.44
N THR A 399 1.26 0.16 -55.23
CA THR A 399 2.46 0.35 -56.05
C THR A 399 3.66 0.72 -55.18
N GLU A 400 4.88 0.52 -55.69
CA GLU A 400 6.11 0.89 -54.96
C GLU A 400 6.14 2.37 -54.55
N LYS A 401 5.58 3.24 -55.40
CA LYS A 401 5.48 4.68 -55.12
C LYS A 401 4.55 4.97 -53.93
N GLU A 402 3.39 4.33 -53.86
CA GLU A 402 2.45 4.49 -52.74
C GLU A 402 3.05 3.95 -51.45
N ILE A 403 3.74 2.81 -51.50
CA ILE A 403 4.44 2.22 -50.34
C ILE A 403 5.49 3.21 -49.79
N GLN A 404 6.28 3.84 -50.67
CA GLN A 404 7.27 4.83 -50.27
C GLN A 404 6.61 6.08 -49.65
N GLU A 405 5.48 6.53 -50.19
CA GLU A 405 4.71 7.66 -49.67
C GLU A 405 4.17 7.39 -48.25
N HIS A 406 3.55 6.23 -48.04
CA HIS A 406 3.09 5.81 -46.72
C HIS A 406 4.25 5.73 -45.71
N THR A 407 5.36 5.11 -46.12
CA THR A 407 6.56 4.95 -45.26
C THR A 407 7.13 6.31 -44.85
N THR A 408 7.27 7.24 -45.80
CA THR A 408 7.78 8.60 -45.53
C THR A 408 6.84 9.40 -44.62
N SER A 409 5.53 9.12 -44.69
CA SER A 409 4.50 9.73 -43.85
C SER A 409 4.32 9.04 -42.49
N GLY A 410 5.10 7.99 -42.18
CA GLY A 410 4.96 7.19 -40.96
C GLY A 410 3.66 6.37 -40.88
N ARG A 411 3.01 6.09 -42.02
CA ARG A 411 1.79 5.28 -42.14
C ARG A 411 2.14 3.82 -42.46
N TYR A 412 1.36 2.88 -41.92
CA TYR A 412 1.47 1.46 -42.24
C TYR A 412 0.81 1.16 -43.57
N TRP A 413 1.52 0.48 -44.47
CA TRP A 413 1.05 0.19 -45.82
C TRP A 413 0.54 -1.24 -46.00
N ASP A 414 0.74 -2.12 -45.01
CA ASP A 414 0.26 -3.49 -45.00
C ASP A 414 -0.38 -3.94 -43.68
N ILE A 415 -1.20 -4.98 -43.79
CA ILE A 415 -1.95 -5.58 -42.68
C ILE A 415 -1.03 -6.10 -41.55
N PRO A 416 0.06 -6.86 -41.81
CA PRO A 416 0.92 -7.38 -40.75
C PRO A 416 1.53 -6.29 -39.85
N HIS A 417 2.13 -5.25 -40.43
CA HIS A 417 2.74 -4.17 -39.63
C HIS A 417 1.69 -3.31 -38.94
N PHE A 418 0.52 -3.10 -39.56
CA PHE A 418 -0.58 -2.41 -38.88
C PHE A 418 -1.05 -3.17 -37.64
N TYR A 419 -1.22 -4.49 -37.73
CA TYR A 419 -1.54 -5.33 -36.56
C TYR A 419 -0.44 -5.28 -35.49
N GLU A 420 0.84 -5.34 -35.87
CA GLU A 420 1.96 -5.18 -34.95
C GLU A 420 1.85 -3.84 -34.18
N SER A 421 1.50 -2.75 -34.88
CA SER A 421 1.32 -1.43 -34.26
C SER A 421 0.25 -1.39 -33.17
N LEU A 422 -0.82 -2.18 -33.31
CA LEU A 422 -1.89 -2.28 -32.32
C LEU A 422 -1.41 -2.98 -31.06
N THR A 423 -0.53 -3.99 -31.18
CA THR A 423 0.05 -4.70 -30.02
C THR A 423 0.96 -3.81 -29.16
N LEU A 424 1.48 -2.73 -29.74
CA LEU A 424 2.26 -1.73 -29.02
C LEU A 424 1.38 -0.80 -28.18
N ARG A 425 0.05 -0.82 -28.34
CA ARG A 425 -0.85 -0.01 -27.53
C ARG A 425 -1.30 -0.77 -26.28
N ILE A 426 -1.60 -0.03 -25.22
CA ILE A 426 -2.00 -0.55 -23.92
C ILE A 426 -2.94 0.44 -23.24
N VAL A 427 -3.98 -0.07 -22.58
CA VAL A 427 -4.84 0.73 -21.72
C VAL A 427 -4.19 0.80 -20.34
N VAL A 428 -3.95 2.01 -19.84
CA VAL A 428 -3.39 2.25 -18.51
C VAL A 428 -4.40 3.03 -17.68
N LEU A 429 -4.74 2.48 -16.51
CA LEU A 429 -5.59 3.11 -15.51
C LEU A 429 -4.74 3.98 -14.59
N PHE A 430 -5.08 5.26 -14.51
CA PHE A 430 -4.42 6.23 -13.64
C PHE A 430 -5.25 6.49 -12.39
N LYS A 431 -4.61 6.37 -11.23
CA LYS A 431 -5.24 6.60 -9.91
C LYS A 431 -4.51 7.68 -9.11
N PRO A 432 -5.21 8.53 -8.36
CA PRO A 432 -4.53 9.47 -7.47
C PRO A 432 -3.83 8.70 -6.32
N LYS A 433 -2.56 9.02 -6.05
CA LYS A 433 -1.77 8.37 -4.98
C LYS A 433 -2.28 8.71 -3.58
N LEU A 434 -2.66 9.96 -3.37
CA LEU A 434 -3.27 10.45 -2.15
C LEU A 434 -4.77 10.56 -2.39
N LYS A 435 -5.57 9.89 -1.55
CA LYS A 435 -6.99 10.20 -1.42
C LYS A 435 -7.08 11.53 -0.67
N ASP A 436 -6.83 12.63 -1.38
CA ASP A 436 -7.04 13.96 -0.84
C ASP A 436 -8.51 14.14 -0.45
N ARG A 437 -8.80 15.17 0.35
CA ARG A 437 -10.19 15.58 0.66
C ARG A 437 -10.99 15.93 -0.62
N ASP A 438 -10.31 16.25 -1.71
CA ASP A 438 -10.91 16.43 -3.04
C ASP A 438 -10.83 15.14 -3.88
N PRO A 439 -11.95 14.68 -4.48
CA PRO A 439 -11.96 13.51 -5.33
C PRO A 439 -11.24 13.81 -6.65
N LYS A 440 -9.96 13.47 -6.71
CA LYS A 440 -9.21 13.46 -7.97
C LYS A 440 -9.71 12.29 -8.84
N PRO A 441 -9.92 12.49 -10.16
CA PRO A 441 -10.53 11.47 -11.00
C PRO A 441 -9.58 10.28 -11.22
N GLU A 442 -10.15 9.08 -11.23
CA GLU A 442 -9.57 7.90 -11.87
C GLU A 442 -9.96 7.91 -13.35
N PHE A 443 -9.03 7.58 -14.24
CA PHE A 443 -9.28 7.59 -15.68
C PHE A 443 -8.36 6.63 -16.42
N GLU A 444 -8.77 6.21 -17.61
CA GLU A 444 -8.01 5.31 -18.47
C GLU A 444 -7.52 6.04 -19.72
N ILE A 445 -6.27 5.78 -20.12
CA ILE A 445 -5.70 6.30 -21.36
C ILE A 445 -5.06 5.17 -22.15
N VAL A 446 -5.27 5.18 -23.47
CA VAL A 446 -4.54 4.32 -24.41
C VAL A 446 -3.18 4.94 -24.69
N LEU A 447 -2.12 4.24 -24.31
CA LEU A 447 -0.73 4.67 -24.47
C LEU A 447 0.05 3.67 -25.33
N ASN A 448 1.23 4.06 -25.81
CA ASN A 448 2.14 3.14 -26.48
C ASN A 448 3.16 2.58 -25.47
N LYS A 449 3.36 1.26 -25.48
CA LYS A 449 4.30 0.52 -24.63
C LYS A 449 5.75 1.00 -24.76
N LYS A 450 6.12 1.57 -25.91
CA LYS A 450 7.46 2.12 -26.17
C LYS A 450 7.60 3.60 -25.78
N TRP A 451 6.53 4.26 -25.31
CA TRP A 451 6.63 5.66 -24.91
C TRP A 451 7.53 5.85 -23.70
N THR A 452 8.28 6.95 -23.71
CA THR A 452 9.12 7.37 -22.60
C THR A 452 8.28 8.05 -21.50
N TYR A 453 8.92 8.32 -20.37
CA TYR A 453 8.27 9.00 -19.24
C TYR A 453 7.62 10.32 -19.67
N ASP A 454 8.33 11.12 -20.45
CA ASP A 454 7.86 12.44 -20.88
C ASP A 454 6.67 12.36 -21.83
N GLN A 455 6.63 11.35 -22.69
CA GLN A 455 5.50 11.12 -23.60
C GLN A 455 4.25 10.69 -22.82
N VAL A 456 4.42 9.80 -21.83
CA VAL A 456 3.33 9.40 -20.92
C VAL A 456 2.86 10.60 -20.10
N ALA A 457 3.78 11.36 -19.50
CA ALA A 457 3.47 12.57 -18.74
C ALA A 457 2.78 13.63 -19.60
N GLY A 458 3.15 13.78 -20.87
CA GLY A 458 2.50 14.68 -21.83
C GLY A 458 1.04 14.31 -22.08
N ALA A 459 0.77 13.03 -22.32
CA ALA A 459 -0.60 12.53 -22.52
C ALA A 459 -1.48 12.69 -21.28
N VAL A 460 -0.93 12.34 -20.10
CA VAL A 460 -1.63 12.50 -18.83
C VAL A 460 -1.82 13.97 -18.46
N GLY A 461 -0.82 14.82 -18.68
CA GLY A 461 -0.89 16.26 -18.44
C GLY A 461 -1.96 16.93 -19.31
N THR A 462 -2.09 16.50 -20.57
CA THR A 462 -3.19 16.96 -21.45
C THR A 462 -4.56 16.55 -20.89
N HIS A 463 -4.70 15.31 -20.40
CA HIS A 463 -5.97 14.82 -19.83
C HIS A 463 -6.35 15.55 -18.53
N LEU A 464 -5.37 15.79 -17.66
CA LEU A 464 -5.55 16.45 -16.37
C LEU A 464 -5.51 17.98 -16.44
N ASN A 465 -5.26 18.56 -17.62
CA ASN A 465 -5.02 19.98 -17.84
C ASN A 465 -3.94 20.55 -16.88
N THR A 466 -2.81 19.85 -16.78
CA THR A 466 -1.67 20.22 -15.93
C THR A 466 -0.35 20.12 -16.69
N ASP A 467 0.65 20.85 -16.22
CA ASP A 467 2.02 20.76 -16.72
C ASP A 467 2.56 19.32 -16.53
N PRO A 468 3.00 18.63 -17.60
CA PRO A 468 3.62 17.31 -17.53
C PRO A 468 4.80 17.23 -16.57
N LEU A 469 5.57 18.31 -16.42
CA LEU A 469 6.70 18.35 -15.49
C LEU A 469 6.28 18.44 -14.03
N LYS A 470 5.00 18.68 -13.73
CA LYS A 470 4.45 18.67 -12.36
C LYS A 470 3.76 17.36 -12.03
N LEU A 471 3.94 16.31 -12.83
CA LEU A 471 3.41 14.98 -12.56
C LEU A 471 4.52 14.05 -12.07
N ARG A 472 4.18 13.21 -11.09
CA ARG A 472 5.01 12.08 -10.65
C ARG A 472 4.19 10.81 -10.64
N PHE A 473 4.76 9.75 -11.20
CA PHE A 473 4.12 8.43 -11.26
C PHE A 473 4.69 7.46 -10.23
N THR A 474 3.85 6.54 -9.76
CA THR A 474 4.19 5.47 -8.82
C THR A 474 3.56 4.16 -9.31
N THR A 475 4.30 3.06 -9.28
CA THR A 475 3.78 1.74 -9.66
C THR A 475 2.77 1.23 -8.65
N ALA A 476 1.85 0.37 -9.09
CA ALA A 476 0.94 -0.36 -8.20
C ALA A 476 1.55 -1.70 -7.76
N HIS A 477 1.22 -2.16 -6.56
CA HIS A 477 1.48 -3.53 -6.13
C HIS A 477 0.53 -4.49 -6.86
N SER A 478 1.05 -5.60 -7.41
CA SER A 478 0.26 -6.51 -8.26
C SER A 478 -0.91 -7.18 -7.52
N THR A 479 -0.78 -7.45 -6.22
CA THR A 479 -1.81 -8.15 -5.41
C THR A 479 -2.74 -7.21 -4.65
N SER A 480 -2.21 -6.18 -3.99
CA SER A 480 -2.99 -5.26 -3.14
C SER A 480 -3.51 -4.04 -3.89
N GLY A 481 -2.98 -3.76 -5.09
CA GLY A 481 -3.32 -2.56 -5.85
C GLY A 481 -2.88 -1.25 -5.20
N THR A 482 -2.06 -1.29 -4.14
CA THR A 482 -1.58 -0.09 -3.42
C THR A 482 -0.33 0.51 -4.09
N PRO A 483 -0.03 1.80 -3.90
CA PRO A 483 1.19 2.41 -4.42
C PRO A 483 2.46 1.71 -3.88
N LYS A 484 3.43 1.42 -4.76
CA LYS A 484 4.68 0.71 -4.44
C LYS A 484 5.92 1.59 -4.63
N ASN A 485 6.44 1.70 -5.85
CA ASN A 485 7.71 2.39 -6.13
C ASN A 485 7.49 3.64 -6.98
N VAL A 486 8.08 4.76 -6.59
CA VAL A 486 8.10 5.98 -7.42
C VAL A 486 8.93 5.72 -8.67
N ILE A 487 8.37 6.06 -9.83
CA ILE A 487 9.05 5.93 -11.12
C ILE A 487 9.88 7.20 -11.33
N LYS A 488 11.20 7.03 -11.40
CA LYS A 488 12.13 8.13 -11.68
C LYS A 488 11.99 8.60 -13.13
N ARG A 489 12.09 9.90 -13.36
CA ARG A 489 12.10 10.44 -14.72
C ARG A 489 13.42 10.10 -15.40
N THR A 490 13.37 9.21 -16.41
CA THR A 490 14.53 8.87 -17.24
C THR A 490 14.17 8.98 -18.73
N THR A 491 15.17 9.20 -19.57
CA THR A 491 14.96 9.37 -21.03
C THR A 491 14.79 8.05 -21.77
N ASN A 492 15.26 6.94 -21.19
CA ASN A 492 15.40 5.67 -21.90
C ASN A 492 14.39 4.61 -21.45
N GLN A 493 13.82 4.74 -20.25
CA GLN A 493 12.85 3.77 -19.74
C GLN A 493 11.54 3.89 -20.52
N THR A 494 11.02 2.75 -20.96
CA THR A 494 9.74 2.66 -21.67
C THR A 494 8.58 2.39 -20.73
N LEU A 495 7.36 2.75 -21.13
CA LEU A 495 6.14 2.44 -20.38
C LEU A 495 6.01 0.94 -20.07
N SER A 496 6.43 0.07 -20.99
CA SER A 496 6.43 -1.37 -20.76
C SER A 496 7.29 -1.78 -19.57
N GLU A 497 8.43 -1.12 -19.37
CA GLU A 497 9.32 -1.37 -18.23
C GLU A 497 8.79 -0.71 -16.95
N MET A 498 8.11 0.44 -17.06
CA MET A 498 7.47 1.09 -15.92
C MET A 498 6.33 0.24 -15.31
N LEU A 499 5.60 -0.50 -16.15
CA LEU A 499 4.49 -1.35 -15.74
C LEU A 499 4.91 -2.75 -15.24
N GLN A 500 6.18 -3.13 -15.38
CA GLN A 500 6.65 -4.44 -14.94
C GLN A 500 6.80 -4.51 -13.41
N THR A 501 5.77 -4.99 -12.72
CA THR A 501 5.91 -5.55 -11.36
C THR A 501 6.25 -7.03 -11.44
N ALA A 502 7.38 -7.41 -10.85
CA ALA A 502 7.94 -8.77 -10.80
C ALA A 502 6.91 -9.93 -10.76
N TYR A 503 7.03 -10.82 -11.75
CA TYR A 503 6.79 -12.28 -11.74
C TYR A 503 5.47 -12.89 -11.21
N LEU A 504 4.35 -12.17 -11.08
CA LEU A 504 3.05 -12.83 -10.80
C LEU A 504 1.87 -12.23 -11.60
N SER A 505 0.95 -13.12 -11.97
CA SER A 505 -0.29 -13.00 -12.77
C SER A 505 -1.22 -11.83 -12.41
N PRO A 506 -2.02 -11.35 -13.38
CA PRO A 506 -1.61 -10.47 -14.47
C PRO A 506 -1.36 -9.03 -13.95
N PRO A 507 -0.41 -8.28 -14.54
CA PRO A 507 -0.13 -6.91 -14.12
C PRO A 507 -1.39 -6.07 -14.30
N ALA A 508 -1.91 -5.50 -13.21
CA ALA A 508 -2.84 -4.40 -13.34
C ALA A 508 -2.06 -3.27 -14.04
N HIS A 509 -2.49 -2.84 -15.23
CA HIS A 509 -1.89 -1.72 -15.96
C HIS A 509 -2.25 -0.41 -15.25
N VAL A 510 -1.83 -0.28 -13.99
CA VAL A 510 -2.23 0.78 -13.08
C VAL A 510 -1.01 1.59 -12.70
N LEU A 511 -1.10 2.90 -12.91
CA LEU A 511 -0.13 3.86 -12.43
C LEU A 511 -0.81 4.82 -11.48
N PHE A 512 -0.20 5.04 -10.33
CA PHE A 512 -0.59 6.11 -9.44
C PHE A 512 0.06 7.41 -9.91
N TYR A 513 -0.68 8.51 -9.83
CA TYR A 513 -0.16 9.84 -10.11
C TYR A 513 -0.30 10.76 -8.90
N GLU A 514 0.60 11.73 -8.81
CA GLU A 514 0.51 12.85 -7.90
C GLU A 514 0.93 14.14 -8.60
N MET A 515 0.28 15.24 -8.23
CA MET A 515 0.59 16.58 -8.74
C MET A 515 1.56 17.25 -7.78
N LEU A 516 2.69 17.68 -8.30
CA LEU A 516 3.78 18.31 -7.55
C LEU A 516 3.62 19.83 -7.52
N LYS A 517 4.08 20.46 -6.43
CA LYS A 517 4.14 21.92 -6.32
C LYS A 517 5.27 22.52 -7.16
N ILE A 518 6.38 21.77 -7.29
CA ILE A 518 7.56 22.10 -8.10
C ILE A 518 7.71 21.11 -9.26
N SER A 519 8.59 21.41 -10.22
CA SER A 519 8.85 20.47 -11.31
C SER A 519 9.51 19.18 -10.80
N ILE A 520 9.23 18.04 -11.43
CA ILE A 520 9.87 16.76 -11.13
C ILE A 520 11.38 16.80 -11.36
N VAL A 521 11.83 17.61 -12.33
CA VAL A 521 13.26 17.84 -12.58
C VAL A 521 13.91 18.47 -11.36
N GLU A 522 13.31 19.53 -10.81
CA GLU A 522 13.80 20.18 -9.60
C GLU A 522 13.70 19.26 -8.38
N LEU A 523 12.61 18.50 -8.25
CA LEU A 523 12.41 17.57 -7.15
C LEU A 523 13.47 16.45 -7.13
N GLU A 524 13.85 15.93 -8.30
CA GLU A 524 14.83 14.84 -8.42
C GLU A 524 16.29 15.31 -8.38
N THR A 525 16.57 16.57 -8.71
CA THR A 525 17.93 17.16 -8.63
C THR A 525 18.24 17.75 -7.26
N LYS A 526 17.22 18.01 -6.43
CA LYS A 526 17.40 18.50 -5.06
C LYS A 526 17.41 17.37 -4.01
N LYS A 527 18.18 17.59 -2.95
CA LYS A 527 18.08 16.88 -1.67
C LYS A 527 17.43 17.85 -0.68
N PHE A 528 16.30 17.45 -0.10
CA PHE A 528 15.64 18.23 0.95
C PHE A 528 16.23 17.83 2.30
N ILE A 529 16.71 18.81 3.05
CA ILE A 529 17.39 18.64 4.33
C ILE A 529 16.57 19.34 5.39
N LYS A 530 16.29 18.60 6.46
CA LYS A 530 15.65 19.11 7.66
C LYS A 530 16.71 19.36 8.73
N VAL A 531 16.80 20.61 9.19
CA VAL A 531 17.75 21.04 10.22
C VAL A 531 16.99 21.57 11.42
N TYR A 532 17.43 21.19 12.61
CA TYR A 532 16.95 21.71 13.88
C TYR A 532 17.90 22.81 14.35
N TRP A 533 17.45 24.06 14.27
CA TRP A 533 18.18 25.22 14.75
C TRP A 533 18.05 25.31 16.27
N LEU A 534 19.18 25.30 16.97
CA LEU A 534 19.28 25.51 18.40
C LEU A 534 19.51 27.01 18.63
N GLY A 535 18.57 27.66 19.30
CA GLY A 535 18.68 29.07 19.68
C GLY A 535 19.76 29.31 20.75
N ASN A 536 19.57 30.38 21.53
CA ASN A 536 20.50 30.75 22.60
C ASN A 536 20.64 29.65 23.66
N THR A 537 19.57 28.89 23.88
CA THR A 537 19.58 27.70 24.73
C THR A 537 19.34 26.45 23.90
N VAL A 538 19.86 25.31 24.39
CA VAL A 538 19.66 23.99 23.75
C VAL A 538 18.18 23.53 23.79
N LYS A 539 17.33 24.28 24.50
CA LYS A 539 15.88 24.05 24.60
C LYS A 539 15.10 24.74 23.47
N ASP A 540 15.65 25.81 22.89
CA ASP A 540 15.00 26.58 21.84
C ASP A 540 15.24 25.87 20.51
N GLU A 541 14.23 25.16 20.00
CA GLU A 541 14.34 24.33 18.80
C GLU A 541 13.39 24.84 17.73
N GLU A 542 13.95 25.30 16.61
CA GLU A 542 13.20 25.66 15.42
C GLU A 542 13.52 24.72 14.25
N VAL A 543 12.49 24.33 13.52
CA VAL A 543 12.64 23.44 12.36
C VAL A 543 12.75 24.27 11.09
N ILE A 544 13.84 24.04 10.35
CA ILE A 544 14.13 24.65 9.05
C ILE A 544 14.25 23.53 8.01
N GLU A 545 13.45 23.60 6.95
CA GLU A 545 13.47 22.64 5.83
C GLU A 545 13.90 23.35 4.56
N LEU A 546 15.02 22.91 3.98
CA LEU A 546 15.67 23.55 2.83
C LEU A 546 15.95 22.53 1.74
N GLY A 547 15.89 22.95 0.47
CA GLY A 547 16.14 22.10 -0.69
C GLY A 547 17.39 22.55 -1.45
N PHE A 548 18.41 21.71 -1.49
CA PHE A 548 19.71 22.00 -2.13
C PHE A 548 19.97 21.11 -3.34
N PRO A 549 20.67 21.58 -4.38
CA PRO A 549 21.23 20.72 -5.42
C PRO A 549 22.07 19.58 -4.80
N LYS A 550 22.04 18.38 -5.38
CA LYS A 550 22.76 17.21 -4.81
C LYS A 550 24.28 17.38 -4.75
N ASP A 551 24.85 18.19 -5.64
CA ASP A 551 26.27 18.53 -5.69
C ASP A 551 26.67 19.66 -4.72
N ALA A 552 25.71 20.23 -3.97
CA ALA A 552 25.98 21.23 -2.95
C ALA A 552 26.88 20.70 -1.83
N VAL A 553 27.50 21.62 -1.11
CA VAL A 553 28.32 21.35 0.07
C VAL A 553 27.63 21.84 1.33
N VAL A 554 28.13 21.42 2.49
CA VAL A 554 27.57 21.80 3.78
C VAL A 554 27.56 23.31 4.01
N ASN A 555 28.53 24.07 3.48
CA ASN A 555 28.52 25.52 3.58
C ASN A 555 27.29 26.16 2.94
N ASP A 556 26.74 25.58 1.88
CA ASP A 556 25.51 26.10 1.27
C ASP A 556 24.33 25.99 2.26
N ILE A 557 24.30 24.93 3.08
CA ILE A 557 23.32 24.76 4.16
C ILE A 557 23.50 25.84 5.22
N ILE A 558 24.74 26.04 5.66
CA ILE A 558 25.08 27.02 6.71
C ILE A 558 24.71 28.44 6.25
N ASP A 559 25.04 28.79 5.01
CA ASP A 559 24.75 30.10 4.44
C ASP A 559 23.24 30.35 4.33
N GLU A 560 22.44 29.36 3.94
CA GLU A 560 20.98 29.52 3.86
C GLU A 560 20.32 29.54 5.25
N ILE A 561 20.83 28.78 6.22
CA ILE A 561 20.38 28.89 7.62
C ILE A 561 20.65 30.31 8.14
N SER A 562 21.85 30.87 7.88
CA SER A 562 22.23 32.20 8.37
C SER A 562 21.31 33.34 7.88
N LYS A 563 20.65 33.15 6.73
CA LYS A 563 19.72 34.12 6.13
C LYS A 563 18.26 33.85 6.48
N HIS A 564 17.97 32.73 7.14
CA HIS A 564 16.60 32.29 7.39
C HIS A 564 15.91 33.17 8.44
N GLU A 565 14.65 33.53 8.21
CA GLU A 565 13.87 34.46 9.06
C GLU A 565 13.74 34.02 10.53
N LYS A 566 13.88 32.73 10.77
CA LYS A 566 13.81 32.06 12.08
C LYS A 566 15.11 32.11 12.89
N VAL A 567 16.20 32.53 12.25
CA VAL A 567 17.53 32.54 12.86
C VAL A 567 17.81 33.92 13.42
N THR A 568 17.83 34.02 14.74
CA THR A 568 18.28 35.21 15.47
C THR A 568 19.75 35.08 15.79
N SER A 569 20.62 35.64 14.94
CA SER A 569 22.07 35.68 15.19
C SER A 569 22.44 36.80 16.17
N SER A 570 23.38 36.53 17.07
CA SER A 570 23.89 37.54 18.01
C SER A 570 24.68 38.65 17.30
N SER A 571 25.24 38.37 16.11
CA SER A 571 25.96 39.34 15.28
C SER A 571 25.88 39.00 13.78
N PRO A 572 26.17 39.95 12.86
CA PRO A 572 26.21 39.68 11.41
C PRO A 572 27.31 38.70 10.97
N ASN A 573 28.36 38.52 11.79
CA ASN A 573 29.50 37.65 11.51
C ASN A 573 29.50 36.39 12.40
N SER A 574 28.35 36.04 12.96
CA SER A 574 28.20 34.88 13.81
C SER A 574 28.51 33.60 13.04
N ARG A 575 29.43 32.79 13.56
CA ARG A 575 29.80 31.50 12.95
C ARG A 575 28.79 30.45 13.37
N ILE A 576 28.20 29.76 12.40
CA ILE A 576 27.27 28.67 12.64
C ILE A 576 28.01 27.35 12.44
N ARG A 577 27.78 26.39 13.34
CA ARG A 577 28.21 25.00 13.14
C ARG A 577 27.03 24.12 12.79
N LEU A 578 27.30 23.09 11.99
CA LEU A 578 26.34 22.05 11.63
C LEU A 578 26.90 20.70 12.10
N PHE A 579 26.07 19.90 12.76
CA PHE A 579 26.49 18.60 13.27
C PHE A 579 25.35 17.60 13.25
N ASP A 580 25.69 16.33 13.06
CA ASP A 580 24.72 15.24 13.12
C ASP A 580 24.73 14.53 14.48
N VAL A 581 23.53 14.12 14.88
CA VAL A 581 23.26 13.43 16.13
C VAL A 581 22.66 12.08 15.81
N HIS A 582 23.27 11.04 16.36
CA HIS A 582 22.79 9.67 16.32
C HIS A 582 22.82 9.09 17.72
N HIS A 583 21.74 8.44 18.16
CA HIS A 583 21.56 7.99 19.54
C HIS A 583 21.89 9.08 20.58
N ASN A 584 21.36 10.29 20.39
CA ASN A 584 21.53 11.44 21.30
C ASN A 584 23.00 11.78 21.63
N LYS A 585 23.94 11.41 20.75
CA LYS A 585 25.34 11.83 20.78
C LYS A 585 25.71 12.47 19.44
N ILE A 586 26.52 13.52 19.48
CA ILE A 586 27.13 14.11 18.29
C ILE A 586 28.08 13.07 17.71
N GLN A 587 27.88 12.71 16.44
CA GLN A 587 28.77 11.77 15.74
C GLN A 587 29.80 12.54 14.93
N LYS A 588 29.35 13.58 14.23
CA LYS A 588 30.18 14.37 13.36
C LYS A 588 29.75 15.83 13.35
N GLU A 589 30.75 16.70 13.51
CA GLU A 589 30.64 18.10 13.12
C GLU A 589 31.19 18.27 11.71
N TYR A 590 30.48 19.04 10.89
CA TYR A 590 30.86 19.28 9.50
C TYR A 590 31.73 20.53 9.39
N THR A 591 32.77 20.43 8.57
CA THR A 591 33.71 21.54 8.33
C THR A 591 33.22 22.53 7.28
N GLY A 592 32.19 22.15 6.51
CA GLY A 592 31.56 22.99 5.48
C GLY A 592 31.91 22.59 4.05
N SER A 593 33.05 21.93 3.85
CA SER A 593 33.54 21.50 2.53
C SER A 593 32.97 20.16 2.06
N GLU A 594 32.31 19.42 2.96
CA GLU A 594 31.79 18.10 2.66
C GLU A 594 30.57 18.17 1.74
N PRO A 595 30.43 17.23 0.76
CA PRO A 595 29.22 17.11 -0.04
C PRO A 595 28.00 16.75 0.82
N ILE A 596 26.85 17.36 0.53
CA ILE A 596 25.61 17.08 1.27
C ILE A 596 25.12 15.64 1.13
N GLU A 597 25.52 14.93 0.07
CA GLU A 597 25.21 13.50 -0.12
C GLU A 597 25.75 12.63 1.02
N ARG A 598 26.85 13.04 1.68
CA ARG A 598 27.44 12.31 2.81
C ARG A 598 26.64 12.43 4.11
N ILE A 599 25.69 13.35 4.19
CA ILE A 599 24.78 13.48 5.33
C ILE A 599 23.83 12.27 5.31
N GLN A 600 23.90 11.46 6.36
CA GLN A 600 23.13 10.23 6.51
C GLN A 600 21.64 10.52 6.77
N GLU A 601 20.73 9.77 6.14
CA GLU A 601 19.29 10.02 6.27
C GLU A 601 18.70 9.64 7.64
N HIS A 602 19.38 8.78 8.39
CA HIS A 602 18.93 8.27 9.69
C HIS A 602 19.48 9.05 10.90
N THR A 603 20.27 10.11 10.65
CA THR A 603 20.77 11.01 11.70
C THR A 603 19.92 12.26 11.78
N THR A 604 19.91 12.89 12.96
CA THR A 604 19.23 14.18 13.15
C THR A 604 20.25 15.30 13.02
N LEU A 605 19.99 16.24 12.11
CA LEU A 605 20.91 17.33 11.82
C LEU A 605 20.55 18.57 12.64
N TYR A 606 21.51 19.07 13.42
CA TYR A 606 21.36 20.27 14.24
C TYR A 606 22.31 21.36 13.76
N ALA A 607 21.87 22.60 13.88
CA ALA A 607 22.69 23.79 13.67
C ALA A 607 22.60 24.71 14.88
N GLU A 608 23.72 25.33 15.25
CA GLU A 608 23.75 26.33 16.31
C GLU A 608 24.78 27.42 16.02
N GLU A 609 24.54 28.62 16.55
CA GLU A 609 25.58 29.65 16.63
C GLU A 609 26.69 29.15 17.56
N ILE A 610 27.95 29.21 17.10
CA ILE A 610 29.11 28.85 17.93
C ILE A 610 29.14 29.81 19.13
N PRO A 611 29.03 29.30 20.37
CA PRO A 611 29.00 30.13 21.57
C PRO A 611 30.24 31.04 21.71
N GLN A 612 30.04 32.24 22.26
CA GLN A 612 31.12 33.22 22.43
C GLN A 612 32.25 32.71 23.34
N ASP A 613 31.94 31.88 24.33
CA ASP A 613 32.96 31.25 25.18
C ASP A 613 33.85 30.27 24.41
N GLU A 614 33.38 29.69 23.31
CA GLU A 614 34.20 28.87 22.41
C GLU A 614 35.03 29.71 21.44
N ILE A 615 34.49 30.84 20.96
CA ILE A 615 35.23 31.79 20.12
C ILE A 615 36.39 32.43 20.90
N HIS A 616 36.18 32.71 22.18
CA HIS A 616 37.15 33.35 23.06
C HIS A 616 37.97 32.37 23.92
N ALA A 617 37.83 31.06 23.69
CA ALA A 617 38.58 30.03 24.43
C ALA A 617 40.09 30.20 24.20
N ASP A 618 40.87 30.12 25.27
CA ASP A 618 42.33 30.17 25.20
C ASP A 618 42.96 28.77 24.94
N GLN A 619 44.29 28.70 24.86
CA GLN A 619 45.01 27.44 24.58
C GLN A 619 44.96 26.42 25.72
N ASN A 620 44.56 26.87 26.92
CA ASN A 620 44.45 26.05 28.12
C ASN A 620 43.00 25.58 28.35
N ASP A 621 42.01 26.22 27.73
CA ASP A 621 40.61 25.81 27.74
C ASP A 621 40.38 24.57 26.87
N ARG A 622 39.26 23.88 27.12
CA ARG A 622 38.93 22.65 26.37
C ARG A 622 37.45 22.57 26.00
N THR A 623 37.17 22.40 24.72
CA THR A 623 35.83 22.04 24.23
C THR A 623 35.56 20.56 24.42
N ILE A 624 34.44 20.22 25.06
CA ILE A 624 33.99 18.85 25.31
C ILE A 624 32.56 18.67 24.80
N GLN A 625 32.21 17.44 24.40
CA GLN A 625 30.84 17.08 24.09
C GLN A 625 30.06 16.81 25.38
N VAL A 626 28.86 17.39 25.47
CA VAL A 626 27.90 17.19 26.55
C VAL A 626 26.72 16.36 26.03
N TYR A 627 26.28 15.38 26.82
CA TYR A 627 25.07 14.62 26.52
C TYR A 627 24.32 14.24 27.80
N HIS A 628 23.04 13.93 27.67
CA HIS A 628 22.17 13.63 28.80
C HIS A 628 21.94 12.13 28.90
N PHE A 629 21.90 11.61 30.13
CA PHE A 629 21.54 10.22 30.38
C PHE A 629 20.77 10.09 31.70
N THR A 630 20.09 8.97 31.90
CA THR A 630 19.36 8.71 33.16
C THR A 630 19.91 7.47 33.85
N LYS A 631 20.66 7.67 34.93
CA LYS A 631 21.33 6.65 35.79
C LYS A 631 22.46 5.88 35.09
N ASP A 632 22.19 5.39 33.89
CA ASP A 632 23.14 4.62 33.08
C ASP A 632 23.54 5.45 31.84
N PRO A 633 24.84 5.68 31.58
CA PRO A 633 25.33 6.40 30.39
C PRO A 633 24.82 5.88 29.04
N ILE A 634 24.34 4.64 28.98
CA ILE A 634 23.72 4.04 27.78
C ILE A 634 22.28 4.54 27.60
N ARG A 635 21.59 4.91 28.69
CA ARG A 635 20.20 5.41 28.69
C ARG A 635 20.16 6.91 28.40
N VAL A 636 20.62 7.25 27.21
CA VAL A 636 20.76 8.61 26.69
C VAL A 636 19.41 9.26 26.34
N HIS A 637 19.34 10.58 26.44
CA HIS A 637 18.19 11.40 26.05
C HIS A 637 18.62 12.85 25.77
N GLY A 638 17.67 13.75 25.52
CA GLY A 638 17.95 15.17 25.31
C GLY A 638 18.72 15.47 24.03
N ILE A 639 19.13 16.73 23.85
CA ILE A 639 19.89 17.19 22.70
C ILE A 639 21.34 17.35 23.15
N PRO A 640 22.31 16.61 22.59
CA PRO A 640 23.71 16.80 22.93
C PRO A 640 24.23 18.12 22.33
N PHE A 641 25.23 18.72 22.96
CA PHE A 641 25.82 19.99 22.54
C PHE A 641 27.31 20.03 22.90
N LYS A 642 28.04 21.00 22.35
CA LYS A 642 29.43 21.26 22.73
C LYS A 642 29.50 22.34 23.79
N PHE A 643 30.47 22.22 24.68
CA PHE A 643 30.65 23.13 25.80
C PHE A 643 32.13 23.33 26.12
N VAL A 644 32.51 24.56 26.47
CA VAL A 644 33.89 24.89 26.85
C VAL A 644 34.06 24.76 28.35
N ILE A 645 35.03 23.96 28.77
CA ILE A 645 35.52 23.93 30.15
C ILE A 645 36.69 24.90 30.24
N LYS A 646 36.64 25.86 31.16
CA LYS A 646 37.72 26.84 31.32
C LYS A 646 38.81 26.35 32.26
N ASN A 647 40.06 26.68 31.97
CA ASN A 647 41.17 26.30 32.84
C ASN A 647 41.11 27.04 34.19
N GLY A 648 41.23 26.30 35.29
CA GLY A 648 41.16 26.87 36.64
C GLY A 648 39.74 27.20 37.14
N GLU A 649 38.70 26.90 36.35
CA GLU A 649 37.30 27.13 36.73
C GLU A 649 36.78 25.98 37.61
N THR A 650 36.11 26.34 38.71
CA THR A 650 35.46 25.37 39.59
C THR A 650 34.23 24.75 38.92
N LEU A 651 33.82 23.56 39.36
CA LEU A 651 32.57 22.97 38.87
C LEU A 651 31.35 23.84 39.23
N ALA A 652 31.36 24.53 40.37
CA ALA A 652 30.29 25.45 40.76
C ALA A 652 30.07 26.56 39.71
N ASP A 653 31.15 27.17 39.22
CA ASP A 653 31.08 28.19 38.16
C ASP A 653 30.67 27.57 36.81
N THR A 654 31.23 26.39 36.50
CA THR A 654 30.86 25.61 35.31
C THR A 654 29.35 25.28 35.28
N LYS A 655 28.77 24.94 36.44
CA LYS A 655 27.34 24.65 36.63
C LYS A 655 26.46 25.85 36.31
N VAL A 656 26.89 27.07 36.65
CA VAL A 656 26.14 28.30 36.32
C VAL A 656 26.07 28.48 34.80
N ARG A 657 27.18 28.29 34.09
CA ARG A 657 27.23 28.38 32.62
C ARG A 657 26.42 27.28 31.94
N LEU A 658 26.55 26.03 32.42
CA LEU A 658 25.75 24.89 31.93
C LEU A 658 24.25 25.13 32.11
N ARG A 659 23.83 25.61 33.28
CA ARG A 659 22.41 25.95 33.55
C ARG A 659 21.88 26.98 32.55
N HIS A 660 22.66 28.03 32.29
CA HIS A 660 22.30 29.05 31.31
C HIS A 660 22.20 28.47 29.90
N ARG A 661 23.17 27.65 29.47
CA ARG A 661 23.15 27.01 28.14
C ARG A 661 21.96 26.06 27.96
N LEU A 662 21.56 25.36 29.01
CA LEU A 662 20.41 24.45 29.00
C LEU A 662 19.05 25.17 29.09
N GLY A 663 19.02 26.46 29.44
CA GLY A 663 17.77 27.19 29.69
C GLY A 663 16.95 26.58 30.84
N MET A 664 17.61 25.93 31.80
CA MET A 664 16.95 25.28 32.95
C MET A 664 16.82 26.25 34.12
N ASN A 665 15.70 26.19 34.84
CA ASN A 665 15.55 26.91 36.10
C ASN A 665 16.41 26.24 37.20
N GLU A 666 16.66 26.98 38.29
CA GLU A 666 17.47 26.52 39.42
C GLU A 666 16.97 25.21 40.04
N LYS A 667 15.65 25.09 40.22
CA LYS A 667 15.03 23.93 40.85
C LYS A 667 15.26 22.66 40.03
N ASP A 668 15.17 22.75 38.70
CA ASP A 668 15.38 21.62 37.81
C ASP A 668 16.86 21.29 37.64
N PHE A 669 17.72 22.31 37.53
CA PHE A 669 19.16 22.11 37.38
C PHE A 669 19.83 21.56 38.64
N SER A 670 19.31 21.88 39.84
CA SER A 670 19.81 21.32 41.12
C SER A 670 19.76 19.79 41.19
N LYS A 671 18.98 19.14 40.32
CA LYS A 671 18.85 17.68 40.23
C LYS A 671 19.81 17.05 39.23
N VAL A 672 20.54 17.86 38.46
CA VAL A 672 21.48 17.40 37.43
C VAL A 672 22.81 17.06 38.10
N LYS A 673 23.23 15.80 37.99
CA LYS A 673 24.57 15.38 38.41
C LYS A 673 25.49 15.40 37.20
N ILE A 674 26.70 15.91 37.38
CA ILE A 674 27.68 16.06 36.31
C ILE A 674 28.76 15.00 36.49
N ALA A 675 29.11 14.31 35.41
CA ALA A 675 30.15 13.30 35.41
C ALA A 675 31.02 13.38 34.16
N ILE A 676 32.28 12.95 34.27
CA ILE A 676 33.11 12.61 33.12
C ILE A 676 32.79 11.17 32.71
N VAL A 677 32.46 10.97 31.45
CA VAL A 677 32.15 9.65 30.90
C VAL A 677 33.19 9.26 29.85
N PRO A 678 33.95 8.17 30.07
CA PRO A 678 34.90 7.67 29.08
C PRO A 678 34.21 7.19 27.80
N GLY A 679 34.90 7.29 26.66
CA GLY A 679 34.37 6.90 25.35
C GLY A 679 34.17 5.39 25.15
N ALA A 680 34.79 4.55 26.00
CA ALA A 680 34.63 3.10 25.95
C ALA A 680 33.24 2.64 26.42
N SER A 681 32.62 1.75 25.64
CA SER A 681 31.37 1.07 26.02
C SER A 681 31.55 0.39 27.39
N TYR A 682 30.60 0.62 28.31
CA TYR A 682 30.57 0.08 29.69
C TYR A 682 31.52 0.72 30.71
N ALA A 683 32.20 1.82 30.38
CA ALA A 683 32.99 2.55 31.38
C ALA A 683 32.10 3.23 32.43
N LYS A 684 32.50 3.17 33.71
CA LYS A 684 31.76 3.81 34.81
C LYS A 684 31.93 5.34 34.74
N PRO A 685 30.85 6.13 34.86
CA PRO A 685 30.94 7.58 34.91
C PRO A 685 31.61 8.03 36.21
N GLU A 686 32.52 9.00 36.12
CA GLU A 686 33.17 9.62 37.27
C GLU A 686 32.45 10.94 37.62
N TYR A 687 31.75 10.98 38.76
CA TYR A 687 31.01 12.16 39.19
C TYR A 687 31.92 13.23 39.80
N LEU A 688 31.59 14.49 39.52
CA LEU A 688 32.35 15.66 39.97
C LEU A 688 31.62 16.38 41.12
N GLU A 689 32.39 16.95 42.04
CA GLU A 689 31.97 17.77 43.18
C GLU A 689 32.18 19.27 42.91
N ASP A 690 31.50 20.14 43.65
CA ASP A 690 31.45 21.59 43.34
C ASP A 690 32.81 22.31 43.36
N ASP A 691 33.73 21.85 44.21
CA ASP A 691 35.07 22.42 44.36
C ASP A 691 36.08 21.88 43.33
N ASP A 692 35.71 20.85 42.55
CA ASP A 692 36.60 20.21 41.56
C ASP A 692 36.96 21.20 40.45
N ILE A 693 38.22 21.14 40.00
CA ILE A 693 38.72 21.90 38.86
C ILE A 693 39.07 20.93 37.74
N ILE A 694 38.16 20.80 36.78
CA ILE A 694 38.13 19.70 35.80
C ILE A 694 39.45 19.56 35.02
N LEU A 695 40.04 20.66 34.54
CA LEU A 695 41.24 20.61 33.68
C LEU A 695 42.58 20.52 34.43
N SER A 696 42.65 20.96 35.69
CA SER A 696 43.88 20.82 36.50
C SER A 696 43.98 19.47 37.19
N GLU A 697 42.84 18.85 37.50
CA GLU A 697 42.78 17.61 38.27
C GLU A 697 42.64 16.36 37.40
N LYS A 698 42.23 16.53 36.13
CA LYS A 698 42.02 15.42 35.18
C LYS A 698 42.67 15.70 33.83
N LYS A 699 43.49 14.75 33.35
CA LYS A 699 43.95 14.74 31.95
C LYS A 699 42.86 14.16 31.05
N LEU A 700 41.95 15.01 30.61
CA LEU A 700 40.88 14.58 29.71
C LEU A 700 41.47 14.09 28.37
N SER A 701 40.98 12.96 27.88
CA SER A 701 41.23 12.44 26.53
C SER A 701 40.18 12.96 25.54
N ASN A 702 40.46 12.89 24.23
CA ASN A 702 39.51 13.39 23.22
C ASN A 702 38.24 12.54 23.12
N GLU A 703 38.21 11.37 23.77
CA GLU A 703 37.09 10.44 23.75
C GLU A 703 36.17 10.60 24.98
N GLU A 704 36.56 11.40 25.97
CA GLU A 704 35.75 11.67 27.15
C GLU A 704 34.69 12.74 26.88
N CYS A 705 33.50 12.51 27.40
CA CYS A 705 32.36 13.41 27.31
C CYS A 705 31.93 13.88 28.69
N LEU A 706 31.28 15.04 28.76
CA LEU A 706 30.60 15.51 29.96
C LEU A 706 29.17 14.95 29.97
N GLY A 707 28.88 14.06 30.92
CA GLY A 707 27.58 13.45 31.09
C GLY A 707 26.71 14.21 32.09
N LEU A 708 25.47 14.52 31.70
CA LEU A 708 24.46 15.10 32.57
C LEU A 708 23.47 14.01 32.99
N ASP A 709 23.61 13.50 34.22
CA ASP A 709 22.67 12.51 34.77
C ASP A 709 21.44 13.22 35.34
N HIS A 710 20.33 13.08 34.64
CA HIS A 710 19.01 13.48 35.13
C HIS A 710 17.89 12.70 34.45
N VAL A 711 16.66 12.87 34.93
CA VAL A 711 15.48 12.25 34.34
C VAL A 711 15.05 13.04 33.10
N ASP A 712 14.72 12.34 32.01
CA ASP A 712 14.04 12.95 30.87
C ASP A 712 12.63 13.42 31.27
N LYS A 713 12.43 14.74 31.28
CA LYS A 713 11.11 15.35 31.52
C LYS A 713 10.42 15.78 30.22
N THR A 714 11.08 15.66 29.08
CA THR A 714 10.58 16.13 27.78
C THR A 714 9.65 15.13 27.11
N GLY A 715 9.56 13.91 27.63
CA GLY A 715 8.75 12.83 27.04
C GLY A 715 9.27 12.33 25.69
N ARG A 716 10.47 12.76 25.25
CA ARG A 716 11.03 12.45 23.92
C ARG A 716 11.67 11.07 23.82
N ALA A 717 11.93 10.38 24.94
CA ALA A 717 12.40 9.00 24.96
C ALA A 717 11.46 7.98 24.27
N GLY A 718 10.26 8.37 23.81
CA GLY A 718 9.26 7.48 23.21
C GLY A 718 9.23 7.39 21.68
N ARG A 719 10.15 8.01 20.92
CA ARG A 719 10.08 7.98 19.43
C ARG A 719 11.00 6.99 18.72
N VAL A 720 11.94 6.34 19.41
CA VAL A 720 12.73 5.24 18.85
C VAL A 720 12.84 4.14 19.89
N GLY A 721 12.02 3.09 19.72
CA GLY A 721 11.95 1.95 20.63
C GLY A 721 10.83 2.08 21.66
N GLY A 722 9.68 1.47 21.36
CA GLY A 722 8.55 1.38 22.26
C GLY A 722 8.90 0.58 23.51
N VAL A 723 9.25 1.27 24.59
CA VAL A 723 9.17 0.72 25.95
C VAL A 723 8.73 1.86 26.86
N GLU A 724 7.42 1.98 27.06
CA GLU A 724 6.90 2.66 28.25
C GLU A 724 7.54 2.01 29.49
N LYS A 725 8.06 2.83 30.40
CA LYS A 725 8.55 2.33 31.69
C LYS A 725 7.36 1.74 32.44
N ALA A 726 7.26 0.43 32.46
CA ALA A 726 6.33 -0.24 33.33
C ALA A 726 6.69 -0.03 34.80
N ILE A 727 5.64 0.07 35.59
CA ILE A 727 5.67 0.17 37.02
C ILE A 727 5.77 -1.26 37.58
N PHE A 728 6.78 -1.51 38.41
CA PHE A 728 7.01 -2.82 39.02
C PHE A 728 6.43 -2.77 40.44
N ILE A 729 5.29 -3.42 40.66
CA ILE A 729 4.74 -3.64 42.00
C ILE A 729 5.28 -4.99 42.46
N ARG A 730 6.17 -4.99 43.44
CA ARG A 730 6.50 -6.22 44.19
C ARG A 730 5.40 -6.40 45.24
N GLY A 731 4.65 -7.49 45.14
CA GLY A 731 3.92 -8.05 46.26
C GLY A 731 4.88 -8.65 47.29
#